data_AF-A0A2T1CI38-F1
#
_entry.id   AF-A0A2T1CI38-F1
#
_cell.length_a   1.000
_cell.length_b   1.000
_cell.length_c   1.000
_cell.angle_alpha   90.00
_cell.angle_beta   90.00
_cell.angle_gamma   90.00
#
_symmetry.space_group_name_H-M   'P 1'
#
loop_
_entity.id
_entity.type
_entity.pdbx_description
1 polymer ?
#
loop_
_entity_poly.entity_id
_entity_poly.type
_entity_poly.pdbx_seq_one_letter_code
_entity_poly.pdbx_strand_id
1 'polypeptide(L)'
;MSASNLNHTASATSPLLQKIGGYAGTGAEISAFDPDTQRLFVVSGGAEIEVLDLSDPTNPSLLQVLDLSPYGAAANSVAIQNGLVAVAVESDPKTDPGRAVFLDTDGNFLAALVAGALPDMITFSPDGTKVLVANEGEPNDDYTIDPEGSVTIIDLANGLENVVVKRADFRAFNDQKADLQGKGVRIFGPNATVAQDFEPEYITVSEDGKTAWVALQENNALAVLDLETGTFTDILPLGLKDFSKGQPTLTVYDWDDRPVLGATATVNPADPTQTVEGQEILLGGFSGLFFEGKTEDGKLRFITHSDRGPNGEPTDVVEEIPGRERPFALPDFQPELIRFELDQTTGEISITERIGLTRTDGTPLTGLPNLQAGEQGTAFTDEVPVDLFGNVLPNDPFGADFEGIVVAPDGTFWLVDEYRPAIYHFDTDGTLIDRFIPAGEPTGDGSFGTPTLPEVYAQRRNNRGFEAVALEGNKLYAFIQSAIDNPDSPEDTTSRGSRNLRILEFDIETKAVTGEYLYLLNDISGSGTARTDKIGDAVALGNGKFLVAERDDREGFDSNKLIYEIDLAGATNVKDVDTGEQTLEQLSVAELSELGLNPVDKRLVVNAAAIGYTGVDKLEGLALIDENTIAILNDNDFGLLGEQIAGDGTLTANPDPTPVRLGIIAFDRSNGLDLSDRDGADGEGAINIQNHPVFGLYQPDAIDSFTVNGETFIITANEGDARDYDGFAEEVRVGDEEYVLDPAVFPNAEALRDNAVLGRLTVTNATGDTTGDGQFNRIEMFGGRSFSIWDANGNLVYDSGDDFERITAAQVPEIFNSNGTPETFDTRSDNKGPEPESVVVGEVGDRLYAFIGLERTGGVMVYDVTQPRSPHFVEYFPNDADDQSPEGLIFIPAADSPNGQPLLVISNEVSGTIAILEINPNRDELLGTDTPIAMDDADDLLNGTGAAIEPILAEVGAVSSNSSNSGLPVEPLVVGLGSGSTFEDLTNQGTGLNQPPLLSVANQSI
;
A
#
# COMPACT_ATOMS: atom_id res chain seq x y z
N MET A 1 34.94 -46.07 -5.24
CA MET A 1 34.08 -46.63 -6.30
C MET A 1 33.33 -45.46 -6.92
N SER A 2 33.08 -45.52 -8.22
CA SER A 2 32.78 -44.40 -9.13
C SER A 2 31.79 -43.35 -8.62
N ALA A 3 32.20 -42.09 -8.76
CA ALA A 3 31.28 -40.96 -8.90
C ALA A 3 30.35 -41.23 -10.10
N SER A 4 29.06 -41.32 -9.83
CA SER A 4 28.02 -41.18 -10.84
C SER A 4 27.66 -39.69 -10.89
N ASN A 5 28.18 -39.01 -11.91
CA ASN A 5 27.71 -37.70 -12.33
C ASN A 5 26.19 -37.78 -12.53
N LEU A 6 25.43 -37.15 -11.65
CA LEU A 6 24.11 -36.64 -12.00
C LEU A 6 24.37 -35.28 -12.66
N ASN A 7 24.71 -35.33 -13.95
CA ASN A 7 24.44 -34.18 -14.82
C ASN A 7 22.92 -34.03 -14.85
N HIS A 8 22.37 -33.14 -14.03
CA HIS A 8 21.16 -32.44 -14.44
C HIS A 8 21.58 -31.53 -15.59
N THR A 9 21.61 -32.08 -16.80
CA THR A 9 21.44 -31.22 -17.97
C THR A 9 20.03 -30.66 -17.83
N ALA A 10 19.90 -29.39 -17.45
CA ALA A 10 18.72 -28.60 -17.75
C ALA A 10 18.35 -28.93 -19.21
N SER A 11 17.16 -29.48 -19.43
CA SER A 11 16.63 -29.56 -20.78
C SER A 11 16.55 -28.11 -21.24
N ALA A 12 17.41 -27.69 -22.16
CA ALA A 12 17.45 -26.33 -22.67
C ALA A 12 16.08 -25.98 -23.28
N THR A 13 15.23 -25.37 -22.46
CA THR A 13 14.08 -24.62 -22.91
C THR A 13 14.62 -23.46 -23.72
N SER A 14 14.09 -23.26 -24.93
CA SER A 14 14.46 -22.08 -25.72
C SER A 14 14.11 -20.82 -24.92
N PRO A 15 14.99 -19.79 -24.88
CA PRO A 15 14.69 -18.53 -24.21
C PRO A 15 13.46 -17.87 -24.85
N LEU A 16 12.76 -17.02 -24.09
CA LEU A 16 11.65 -16.23 -24.61
C LEU A 16 12.20 -15.15 -25.55
N LEU A 17 13.20 -14.40 -25.12
CA LEU A 17 13.86 -13.35 -25.87
C LEU A 17 15.09 -13.89 -26.62
N GLN A 18 15.21 -13.51 -27.88
CA GLN A 18 16.38 -13.79 -28.70
C GLN A 18 16.77 -12.56 -29.50
N LYS A 19 17.99 -12.04 -29.31
CA LYS A 19 18.53 -10.98 -30.16
C LYS A 19 18.70 -11.46 -31.60
N ILE A 20 18.10 -10.74 -32.53
CA ILE A 20 18.12 -11.05 -33.96
C ILE A 20 18.85 -10.00 -34.80
N GLY A 21 18.97 -8.77 -34.29
CA GLY A 21 19.60 -7.67 -34.99
C GLY A 21 19.91 -6.48 -34.07
N GLY A 22 20.52 -5.45 -34.64
CA GLY A 22 20.80 -4.21 -33.96
C GLY A 22 21.49 -3.18 -34.86
N TYR A 23 21.54 -1.94 -34.40
CA TYR A 23 22.14 -0.80 -35.09
C TYR A 23 22.98 0.02 -34.12
N ALA A 24 24.12 0.54 -34.56
CA ALA A 24 24.95 1.46 -33.79
C ALA A 24 24.82 2.86 -34.38
N GLY A 25 24.17 3.76 -33.65
CA GLY A 25 23.87 5.14 -34.02
C GLY A 25 24.79 6.15 -33.35
N THR A 26 24.30 7.40 -33.25
CA THR A 26 25.00 8.50 -32.56
C THR A 26 24.44 8.79 -31.17
N GLY A 27 23.29 8.20 -30.84
CA GLY A 27 22.55 8.25 -29.57
C GLY A 27 21.31 7.36 -29.71
N ALA A 28 20.74 6.92 -28.60
CA ALA A 28 19.53 6.09 -28.61
C ALA A 28 18.77 6.23 -27.29
N GLU A 29 17.86 7.20 -27.24
CA GLU A 29 16.96 7.45 -26.10
C GLU A 29 15.57 6.85 -26.41
N ILE A 30 14.56 7.68 -26.69
CA ILE A 30 13.22 7.22 -27.03
C ILE A 30 13.11 6.83 -28.52
N SER A 31 12.40 5.73 -28.80
CA SER A 31 12.14 5.29 -30.18
C SER A 31 10.66 4.99 -30.44
N ALA A 32 10.26 5.09 -31.71
CA ALA A 32 8.90 4.78 -32.16
C ALA A 32 8.91 4.11 -33.54
N PHE A 33 8.03 3.14 -33.73
CA PHE A 33 7.96 2.32 -34.95
C PHE A 33 6.68 2.59 -35.75
N ASP A 34 6.82 2.76 -37.06
CA ASP A 34 5.70 2.84 -37.99
C ASP A 34 5.49 1.50 -38.72
N PRO A 35 4.36 0.79 -38.50
CA PRO A 35 4.14 -0.54 -39.07
C PRO A 35 3.93 -0.53 -40.59
N ASP A 36 3.37 0.56 -41.14
CA ASP A 36 3.06 0.66 -42.57
C ASP A 36 4.32 0.83 -43.43
N THR A 37 5.27 1.66 -42.97
CA THR A 37 6.54 1.91 -43.67
C THR A 37 7.70 1.06 -43.17
N GLN A 38 7.52 0.36 -42.04
CA GLN A 38 8.55 -0.44 -41.36
C GLN A 38 9.78 0.39 -41.00
N ARG A 39 9.55 1.62 -40.53
CA ARG A 39 10.60 2.57 -40.13
C ARG A 39 10.62 2.73 -38.63
N LEU A 40 11.82 2.74 -38.06
CA LEU A 40 12.06 3.07 -36.66
C LEU A 40 12.61 4.49 -36.58
N PHE A 41 12.03 5.34 -35.74
CA PHE A 41 12.49 6.69 -35.46
C PHE A 41 13.11 6.68 -34.08
N VAL A 42 14.33 7.19 -33.96
CA VAL A 42 15.14 7.12 -32.75
C VAL A 42 15.63 8.51 -32.41
N VAL A 43 15.36 8.98 -31.20
CA VAL A 43 15.99 10.18 -30.64
C VAL A 43 17.48 9.89 -30.45
N SER A 44 18.32 10.65 -31.15
CA SER A 44 19.76 10.36 -31.29
C SER A 44 20.66 11.39 -30.61
N GLY A 45 20.13 12.06 -29.57
CA GLY A 45 20.78 13.12 -28.80
C GLY A 45 20.72 14.50 -29.47
N GLY A 46 20.46 15.54 -28.68
CA GLY A 46 20.26 16.91 -29.19
C GLY A 46 18.99 17.01 -30.06
N ALA A 47 18.98 17.90 -31.06
CA ALA A 47 17.80 18.11 -31.91
C ALA A 47 17.77 17.21 -33.16
N GLU A 48 18.13 15.93 -33.04
CA GLU A 48 18.22 14.99 -34.17
C GLU A 48 17.37 13.72 -33.96
N ILE A 49 16.72 13.25 -35.05
CA ILE A 49 16.03 11.95 -35.10
C ILE A 49 16.67 11.10 -36.19
N GLU A 50 17.21 9.93 -35.84
CA GLU A 50 17.63 8.91 -36.79
C GLU A 50 16.41 8.10 -37.26
N VAL A 51 16.26 7.94 -38.58
CA VAL A 51 15.22 7.12 -39.19
C VAL A 51 15.86 5.87 -39.79
N LEU A 52 15.54 4.71 -39.24
CA LEU A 52 16.08 3.41 -39.65
C LEU A 52 15.06 2.64 -40.47
N ASP A 53 15.53 1.92 -41.49
CA ASP A 53 14.79 0.87 -42.19
C ASP A 53 14.82 -0.40 -41.33
N LEU A 54 13.65 -0.85 -40.88
CA LEU A 54 13.47 -2.05 -40.09
C LEU A 54 12.81 -3.19 -40.90
N SER A 55 12.63 -3.03 -42.22
CA SER A 55 11.98 -4.07 -43.06
C SER A 55 12.71 -5.43 -43.04
N ASP A 56 14.00 -5.44 -42.71
CA ASP A 56 14.75 -6.61 -42.26
C ASP A 56 15.24 -6.37 -40.81
N PRO A 57 14.51 -6.86 -39.78
CA PRO A 57 14.85 -6.61 -38.39
C PRO A 57 16.17 -7.29 -37.96
N THR A 58 16.74 -8.16 -38.79
CA THR A 58 18.05 -8.76 -38.51
C THR A 58 19.22 -7.86 -38.92
N ASN A 59 18.95 -6.85 -39.75
CA ASN A 59 19.95 -5.92 -40.26
C ASN A 59 19.33 -4.53 -40.51
N PRO A 60 18.92 -3.81 -39.44
CA PRO A 60 18.44 -2.45 -39.56
C PRO A 60 19.50 -1.54 -40.19
N SER A 61 19.06 -0.50 -40.90
CA SER A 61 19.99 0.44 -41.55
C SER A 61 19.48 1.87 -41.59
N LEU A 62 20.37 2.84 -41.41
CA LEU A 62 20.03 4.27 -41.46
C LEU A 62 19.52 4.69 -42.84
N LEU A 63 18.34 5.31 -42.87
CA LEU A 63 17.75 5.94 -44.06
C LEU A 63 18.11 7.42 -44.13
N GLN A 64 17.88 8.14 -43.03
CA GLN A 64 18.11 9.58 -42.94
C GLN A 64 18.21 10.03 -41.48
N VAL A 65 18.74 11.24 -41.28
CA VAL A 65 18.73 11.97 -40.01
C VAL A 65 17.91 13.23 -40.19
N LEU A 66 16.94 13.47 -39.31
CA LEU A 66 16.08 14.65 -39.32
C LEU A 66 16.65 15.71 -38.38
N ASP A 67 16.76 16.95 -38.86
CA ASP A 67 17.24 18.10 -38.10
C ASP A 67 16.05 18.90 -37.55
N LEU A 68 15.92 18.91 -36.22
CA LEU A 68 14.88 19.61 -35.48
C LEU A 68 15.39 20.90 -34.81
N SER A 69 16.65 21.28 -35.01
CA SER A 69 17.20 22.54 -34.50
C SER A 69 16.46 23.82 -34.93
N PRO A 70 15.69 23.85 -36.06
CA PRO A 70 14.81 24.99 -36.35
C PRO A 70 13.63 25.16 -35.39
N TYR A 71 13.32 24.14 -34.59
CA TYR A 71 12.15 24.08 -33.71
C TYR A 71 12.48 24.15 -32.23
N GLY A 72 13.70 23.80 -31.83
CA GLY A 72 14.15 23.80 -30.44
C GLY A 72 15.59 23.31 -30.26
N ALA A 73 15.98 23.05 -29.01
CA ALA A 73 17.36 22.78 -28.60
C ALA A 73 17.71 21.28 -28.60
N ALA A 74 16.81 20.45 -28.08
CA ALA A 74 16.87 19.00 -28.10
C ALA A 74 15.49 18.39 -28.35
N ALA A 75 15.47 17.18 -28.89
CA ALA A 75 14.29 16.33 -28.96
C ALA A 75 14.40 15.30 -27.84
N ASN A 76 13.35 15.14 -27.04
CA ASN A 76 13.36 14.25 -25.87
C ASN A 76 12.56 12.97 -26.16
N SER A 77 11.45 13.09 -26.90
CA SER A 77 10.57 11.95 -27.16
C SER A 77 9.97 11.98 -28.56
N VAL A 78 9.69 10.80 -29.11
CA VAL A 78 9.03 10.58 -30.40
C VAL A 78 7.92 9.55 -30.29
N ALA A 79 6.78 9.82 -30.90
CA ALA A 79 5.66 8.89 -31.02
C ALA A 79 5.10 8.87 -32.43
N ILE A 80 4.48 7.75 -32.82
CA ILE A 80 3.93 7.57 -34.17
C ILE A 80 2.57 6.88 -34.08
N GLN A 81 1.59 7.42 -34.80
CA GLN A 81 0.29 6.78 -34.97
C GLN A 81 -0.31 7.19 -36.31
N ASN A 82 -0.90 6.25 -37.04
CA ASN A 82 -1.59 6.51 -38.32
C ASN A 82 -0.72 7.26 -39.38
N GLY A 83 0.57 6.97 -39.45
CA GLY A 83 1.52 7.60 -40.38
C GLY A 83 1.87 9.06 -40.04
N LEU A 84 1.54 9.52 -38.84
CA LEU A 84 1.92 10.82 -38.30
C LEU A 84 2.99 10.64 -37.22
N VAL A 85 4.15 11.28 -37.42
CA VAL A 85 5.25 11.31 -36.44
C VAL A 85 5.12 12.58 -35.62
N ALA A 86 5.13 12.47 -34.30
CA ALA A 86 5.10 13.57 -33.36
C ALA A 86 6.36 13.53 -32.48
N VAL A 87 7.00 14.68 -32.28
CA VAL A 87 8.25 14.81 -31.52
C VAL A 87 8.11 15.91 -30.47
N ALA A 88 8.45 15.63 -29.23
CA ALA A 88 8.62 16.62 -28.17
C ALA A 88 10.00 17.28 -28.30
N VAL A 89 10.03 18.61 -28.39
CA VAL A 89 11.26 19.38 -28.61
C VAL A 89 11.34 20.53 -27.60
N GLU A 90 12.36 20.52 -26.75
CA GLU A 90 12.61 21.56 -25.76
C GLU A 90 13.12 22.88 -26.35
N SER A 91 13.00 23.97 -25.59
CA SER A 91 13.50 25.30 -25.96
C SER A 91 14.90 25.55 -25.39
N ASP A 92 15.64 26.53 -25.92
CA ASP A 92 16.81 27.12 -25.26
C ASP A 92 16.48 28.57 -24.87
N PRO A 93 16.32 28.89 -23.57
CA PRO A 93 16.50 28.00 -22.40
C PRO A 93 15.33 27.00 -22.21
N LYS A 94 15.57 25.87 -21.51
CA LYS A 94 14.57 24.79 -21.28
C LYS A 94 13.30 25.26 -20.56
N THR A 95 13.44 26.29 -19.73
CA THR A 95 12.35 26.94 -18.99
C THR A 95 11.35 27.70 -19.88
N ASP A 96 11.69 27.96 -21.15
CA ASP A 96 10.77 28.58 -22.12
C ASP A 96 9.87 27.52 -22.78
N PRO A 97 8.66 27.87 -23.23
CA PRO A 97 7.79 26.93 -23.93
C PRO A 97 8.43 26.29 -25.18
N GLY A 98 8.53 24.97 -25.20
CA GLY A 98 9.00 24.16 -26.33
C GLY A 98 7.92 23.87 -27.38
N ARG A 99 8.08 22.77 -28.12
CA ARG A 99 7.26 22.42 -29.28
C ARG A 99 6.86 20.95 -29.33
N ALA A 100 5.66 20.71 -29.86
CA ALA A 100 5.30 19.43 -30.46
C ALA A 100 5.45 19.56 -31.98
N VAL A 101 6.43 18.87 -32.57
CA VAL A 101 6.74 18.91 -34.00
C VAL A 101 6.13 17.69 -34.69
N PHE A 102 5.39 17.93 -35.77
CA PHE A 102 4.70 16.92 -36.56
C PHE A 102 5.36 16.76 -37.92
N LEU A 103 5.64 15.51 -38.29
CA LEU A 103 6.24 15.09 -39.55
C LEU A 103 5.39 13.97 -40.17
N ASP A 104 5.49 13.77 -41.48
CA ASP A 104 5.08 12.49 -42.08
C ASP A 104 6.19 11.44 -41.92
N THR A 105 5.89 10.17 -42.26
CA THR A 105 6.86 9.08 -42.14
C THR A 105 8.06 9.22 -43.08
N ASP A 106 7.99 10.08 -44.10
CA ASP A 106 9.12 10.45 -44.97
C ASP A 106 10.01 11.55 -44.34
N GLY A 107 9.66 12.05 -43.16
CA GLY A 107 10.39 13.10 -42.45
C GLY A 107 10.07 14.51 -42.96
N ASN A 108 9.00 14.69 -43.74
CA ASN A 108 8.58 16.02 -44.18
C ASN A 108 7.81 16.73 -43.06
N PHE A 109 8.19 17.98 -42.79
CA PHE A 109 7.50 18.84 -41.84
C PHE A 109 6.03 19.08 -42.20
N LEU A 110 5.15 18.93 -41.21
CA LEU A 110 3.72 19.20 -41.31
C LEU A 110 3.30 20.37 -40.43
N ALA A 111 3.66 20.37 -39.13
CA ALA A 111 3.31 21.42 -38.18
C ALA A 111 4.28 21.48 -37.00
N ALA A 112 4.34 22.62 -36.31
CA ALA A 112 4.99 22.76 -35.01
C ALA A 112 4.07 23.56 -34.09
N LEU A 113 3.55 22.91 -33.06
CA LEU A 113 2.60 23.50 -32.10
C LEU A 113 3.35 23.87 -30.82
N VAL A 114 2.90 24.93 -30.15
CA VAL A 114 3.51 25.37 -28.88
C VAL A 114 3.14 24.38 -27.78
N ALA A 115 4.15 23.84 -27.08
CA ALA A 115 4.02 22.99 -25.92
C ALA A 115 4.30 23.79 -24.62
N GLY A 116 4.51 23.13 -23.49
CA GLY A 116 4.92 23.73 -22.21
C GLY A 116 6.42 23.93 -22.13
N ALA A 117 6.90 24.38 -20.97
CA ALA A 117 8.34 24.39 -20.68
C ALA A 117 8.82 22.94 -20.57
N LEU A 118 9.99 22.65 -21.12
CA LEU A 118 10.58 21.31 -21.20
C LEU A 118 9.55 20.21 -21.59
N PRO A 119 9.07 20.18 -22.84
CA PRO A 119 8.26 19.07 -23.32
C PRO A 119 9.15 17.83 -23.41
N ASP A 120 8.88 16.87 -22.55
CA ASP A 120 9.74 15.72 -22.37
C ASP A 120 9.17 14.50 -23.11
N MET A 121 8.08 13.92 -22.61
CA MET A 121 7.38 12.82 -23.27
C MET A 121 6.28 13.26 -24.23
N ILE A 122 6.10 12.51 -25.33
CA ILE A 122 4.95 12.65 -26.24
C ILE A 122 4.31 11.29 -26.56
N THR A 123 2.97 11.24 -26.59
CA THR A 123 2.23 10.02 -26.95
C THR A 123 0.89 10.30 -27.63
N PHE A 124 0.31 9.29 -28.26
CA PHE A 124 -1.01 9.34 -28.87
C PHE A 124 -2.06 8.66 -27.99
N SER A 125 -3.31 9.13 -28.05
CA SER A 125 -4.43 8.30 -27.59
C SER A 125 -4.54 7.03 -28.46
N PRO A 126 -5.07 5.91 -27.93
CA PRO A 126 -5.14 4.64 -28.68
C PRO A 126 -5.83 4.76 -30.05
N ASP A 127 -6.87 5.60 -30.15
CA ASP A 127 -7.59 5.88 -31.39
C ASP A 127 -6.87 6.85 -32.36
N GLY A 128 -5.72 7.41 -31.95
CA GLY A 128 -4.93 8.38 -32.70
C GLY A 128 -5.59 9.75 -32.87
N THR A 129 -6.66 10.05 -32.11
CA THR A 129 -7.37 11.33 -32.23
C THR A 129 -6.80 12.44 -31.35
N LYS A 130 -5.94 12.12 -30.39
CA LYS A 130 -5.25 13.09 -29.53
C LYS A 130 -3.76 12.80 -29.46
N VAL A 131 -2.98 13.86 -29.27
CA VAL A 131 -1.58 13.79 -28.85
C VAL A 131 -1.43 14.47 -27.50
N LEU A 132 -0.73 13.83 -26.59
CA LEU A 132 -0.43 14.31 -25.25
C LEU A 132 1.06 14.57 -25.16
N VAL A 133 1.44 15.70 -24.57
CA VAL A 133 2.84 16.07 -24.33
C VAL A 133 3.00 16.40 -22.87
N ALA A 134 3.78 15.62 -22.14
CA ALA A 134 4.20 15.95 -20.79
C ALA A 134 5.17 17.12 -20.88
N ASN A 135 4.98 18.11 -20.02
CA ASN A 135 5.85 19.27 -19.99
C ASN A 135 6.26 19.42 -18.54
N GLU A 136 7.44 18.93 -18.21
CA GLU A 136 7.95 18.84 -16.84
C GLU A 136 7.90 20.20 -16.17
N GLY A 137 8.39 21.22 -16.85
CA GLY A 137 8.44 22.56 -16.29
C GLY A 137 9.52 22.74 -15.23
N GLU A 138 10.60 21.95 -15.30
CA GLU A 138 11.75 22.05 -14.41
C GLU A 138 12.30 23.49 -14.26
N PRO A 139 12.88 23.80 -13.10
CA PRO A 139 13.58 25.04 -12.87
C PRO A 139 14.88 25.14 -13.69
N ASN A 140 15.42 26.36 -13.78
CA ASN A 140 16.81 26.54 -14.22
C ASN A 140 17.79 26.18 -13.09
N ASP A 141 19.05 25.87 -13.40
CA ASP A 141 20.07 25.43 -12.41
C ASP A 141 20.19 26.32 -11.15
N ASP A 142 20.07 27.65 -11.30
CA ASP A 142 20.12 28.60 -10.17
C ASP A 142 18.81 28.65 -9.33
N TYR A 143 17.78 27.90 -9.72
CA TYR A 143 16.42 27.86 -9.14
C TYR A 143 15.71 29.24 -9.10
N THR A 144 16.01 30.10 -10.08
CA THR A 144 15.47 31.48 -10.15
C THR A 144 14.27 31.65 -11.07
N ILE A 145 14.11 30.71 -12.01
CA ILE A 145 12.99 30.59 -12.94
C ILE A 145 12.51 29.17 -12.80
N ASP A 146 11.28 29.03 -12.31
CA ASP A 146 10.61 27.77 -11.99
C ASP A 146 9.23 27.81 -12.66
N PRO A 147 9.12 27.30 -13.91
CA PRO A 147 7.86 27.20 -14.65
C PRO A 147 6.81 26.35 -13.92
N GLU A 148 5.59 26.31 -14.45
CA GLU A 148 4.59 25.35 -13.98
C GLU A 148 4.58 24.14 -14.90
N GLY A 149 4.65 22.94 -14.33
CA GLY A 149 4.44 21.69 -15.06
C GLY A 149 3.01 21.55 -15.56
N SER A 150 2.85 20.80 -16.65
CA SER A 150 1.56 20.70 -17.35
C SER A 150 1.51 19.60 -18.41
N VAL A 151 0.31 19.30 -18.95
CA VAL A 151 0.15 18.42 -20.13
C VAL A 151 -0.50 19.19 -21.29
N THR A 152 0.14 19.18 -22.45
CA THR A 152 -0.41 19.73 -23.70
C THR A 152 -1.26 18.67 -24.38
N ILE A 153 -2.54 18.96 -24.61
CA ILE A 153 -3.50 18.08 -25.28
C ILE A 153 -3.80 18.65 -26.66
N ILE A 154 -3.46 17.91 -27.71
CA ILE A 154 -3.64 18.31 -29.11
C ILE A 154 -4.70 17.40 -29.72
N ASP A 155 -5.90 17.93 -29.92
CA ASP A 155 -7.02 17.23 -30.57
C ASP A 155 -6.86 17.27 -32.10
N LEU A 156 -6.71 16.08 -32.68
CA LEU A 156 -6.52 15.80 -34.10
C LEU A 156 -7.82 15.32 -34.79
N ALA A 157 -8.98 15.31 -34.13
CA ALA A 157 -10.23 14.80 -34.68
C ALA A 157 -10.67 15.52 -35.98
N ASN A 158 -10.22 16.75 -36.19
CA ASN A 158 -10.47 17.54 -37.40
C ASN A 158 -9.24 17.68 -38.33
N GLY A 159 -8.22 16.84 -38.11
CA GLY A 159 -6.94 16.85 -38.81
C GLY A 159 -5.99 17.95 -38.34
N LEU A 160 -4.71 17.81 -38.70
CA LEU A 160 -3.62 18.68 -38.26
C LEU A 160 -3.76 20.15 -38.71
N GLU A 161 -4.56 20.43 -39.74
CA GLU A 161 -4.86 21.79 -40.19
C GLU A 161 -5.84 22.53 -39.28
N ASN A 162 -6.64 21.82 -38.48
CA ASN A 162 -7.71 22.36 -37.63
C ASN A 162 -7.63 21.81 -36.20
N VAL A 163 -6.42 21.75 -35.65
CA VAL A 163 -6.19 21.26 -34.28
C VAL A 163 -6.80 22.17 -33.23
N VAL A 164 -7.27 21.56 -32.14
CA VAL A 164 -7.57 22.27 -30.89
C VAL A 164 -6.50 21.90 -29.88
N VAL A 165 -5.75 22.89 -29.42
CA VAL A 165 -4.72 22.69 -28.40
C VAL A 165 -5.25 23.19 -27.06
N LYS A 166 -5.17 22.34 -26.05
CA LYS A 166 -5.47 22.66 -24.66
C LYS A 166 -4.24 22.41 -23.79
N ARG A 167 -4.14 23.17 -22.70
CA ARG A 167 -3.16 22.93 -21.63
C ARG A 167 -3.93 22.51 -20.37
N ALA A 168 -3.61 21.33 -19.85
CA ALA A 168 -4.01 20.93 -18.51
C ALA A 168 -2.91 21.37 -17.54
N ASP A 169 -3.28 22.10 -16.49
CA ASP A 169 -2.37 22.61 -15.46
C ASP A 169 -2.83 22.19 -14.07
N PHE A 170 -1.94 22.32 -13.08
CA PHE A 170 -2.17 21.87 -11.70
C PHE A 170 -2.61 22.98 -10.74
N ARG A 171 -2.97 24.18 -11.23
CA ARG A 171 -3.26 25.32 -10.33
C ARG A 171 -4.44 25.09 -9.40
N ALA A 172 -5.34 24.17 -9.76
CA ALA A 172 -6.46 23.75 -8.90
C ALA A 172 -6.01 23.06 -7.60
N PHE A 173 -4.77 22.57 -7.54
CA PHE A 173 -4.17 21.91 -6.37
C PHE A 173 -3.32 22.86 -5.51
N ASN A 174 -3.10 24.11 -5.92
CA ASN A 174 -2.23 25.05 -5.18
C ASN A 174 -2.68 25.27 -3.73
N ASP A 175 -3.99 25.29 -3.49
CA ASP A 175 -4.56 25.46 -2.14
C ASP A 175 -4.61 24.13 -1.35
N GLN A 176 -4.18 23.02 -1.94
CA GLN A 176 -4.20 21.67 -1.36
C GLN A 176 -2.81 21.18 -0.91
N LYS A 177 -1.77 22.03 -0.96
CA LYS A 177 -0.39 21.64 -0.64
C LYS A 177 -0.25 20.85 0.67
N ALA A 178 -0.81 21.36 1.76
CA ALA A 178 -0.73 20.70 3.07
C ALA A 178 -1.47 19.36 3.11
N ASP A 179 -2.59 19.23 2.39
CA ASP A 179 -3.34 17.97 2.30
C ASP A 179 -2.59 16.92 1.49
N LEU A 180 -2.01 17.32 0.36
CA LEU A 180 -1.20 16.45 -0.50
C LEU A 180 0.06 15.97 0.23
N GLN A 181 0.76 16.86 0.94
CA GLN A 181 1.89 16.49 1.78
C GLN A 181 1.49 15.51 2.90
N GLY A 182 0.34 15.72 3.55
CA GLY A 182 -0.20 14.80 4.55
C GLY A 182 -0.60 13.42 3.99
N LYS A 183 -0.84 13.33 2.67
CA LYS A 183 -1.08 12.07 1.94
C LYS A 183 0.22 11.38 1.48
N GLY A 184 1.38 12.01 1.67
CA GLY A 184 2.68 11.48 1.27
C GLY A 184 3.17 11.94 -0.10
N VAL A 185 2.48 12.90 -0.75
CA VAL A 185 3.00 13.54 -1.98
C VAL A 185 4.12 14.50 -1.60
N ARG A 186 5.27 14.38 -2.27
CA ARG A 186 6.44 15.21 -1.98
C ARG A 186 6.26 16.55 -2.68
N ILE A 187 6.24 17.65 -1.93
CA ILE A 187 6.12 19.02 -2.46
C ILE A 187 7.08 19.92 -1.69
N PHE A 188 8.28 20.13 -2.22
CA PHE A 188 9.43 20.62 -1.44
C PHE A 188 10.32 21.64 -2.17
N GLY A 189 9.99 21.99 -3.41
CA GLY A 189 10.64 23.02 -4.20
C GLY A 189 10.69 24.37 -3.47
N PRO A 190 11.83 25.09 -3.50
CA PRO A 190 12.01 26.38 -2.83
C PRO A 190 10.95 27.44 -3.18
N ASN A 191 9.99 27.67 -2.27
CA ASN A 191 8.86 28.59 -2.44
C ASN A 191 7.92 28.24 -3.61
N ALA A 192 7.96 26.99 -4.08
CA ALA A 192 7.12 26.53 -5.18
C ALA A 192 5.64 26.43 -4.74
N THR A 193 4.75 26.84 -5.64
CA THR A 193 3.35 26.41 -5.61
C THR A 193 3.26 24.94 -6.02
N VAL A 194 2.16 24.25 -5.72
CA VAL A 194 1.97 22.85 -6.16
C VAL A 194 2.13 22.70 -7.67
N ALA A 195 1.63 23.67 -8.45
CA ALA A 195 1.74 23.62 -9.90
C ALA A 195 3.15 23.85 -10.46
N GLN A 196 4.04 24.48 -9.70
CA GLN A 196 5.46 24.61 -10.06
C GLN A 196 6.24 23.38 -9.62
N ASP A 197 5.88 22.83 -8.47
CA ASP A 197 6.53 21.65 -7.89
C ASP A 197 6.17 20.34 -8.61
N PHE A 198 5.13 20.31 -9.44
CA PHE A 198 4.76 19.09 -10.17
C PHE A 198 5.45 19.09 -11.52
N GLU A 199 6.25 18.05 -11.76
CA GLU A 199 7.04 17.82 -12.98
C GLU A 199 6.50 16.57 -13.72
N PRO A 200 5.61 16.73 -14.72
CA PRO A 200 5.12 15.62 -15.53
C PRO A 200 6.16 15.05 -16.48
N GLU A 201 6.43 13.76 -16.36
CA GLU A 201 7.43 13.05 -17.19
C GLU A 201 6.73 12.10 -18.17
N TYR A 202 6.26 10.95 -17.71
CA TYR A 202 5.70 9.92 -18.57
C TYR A 202 4.16 9.88 -18.56
N ILE A 203 3.55 9.47 -19.68
CA ILE A 203 2.08 9.40 -19.83
C ILE A 203 1.66 8.04 -20.39
N THR A 204 0.70 7.39 -19.73
CA THR A 204 -0.05 6.28 -20.32
C THR A 204 -1.54 6.61 -20.42
N VAL A 205 -2.23 6.05 -21.41
CA VAL A 205 -3.62 6.39 -21.76
C VAL A 205 -4.49 5.16 -21.70
N SER A 206 -5.66 5.27 -21.05
CA SER A 206 -6.65 4.21 -20.97
C SER A 206 -7.05 3.71 -22.36
N GLU A 207 -7.37 2.42 -22.47
CA GLU A 207 -7.77 1.77 -23.73
C GLU A 207 -8.94 2.49 -24.44
N ASP A 208 -9.85 3.09 -23.65
CA ASP A 208 -10.99 3.85 -24.17
C ASP A 208 -10.68 5.31 -24.54
N GLY A 209 -9.45 5.77 -24.31
CA GLY A 209 -8.93 7.08 -24.69
C GLY A 209 -9.52 8.26 -23.90
N LYS A 210 -10.08 8.01 -22.70
CA LYS A 210 -10.73 9.02 -21.86
C LYS A 210 -9.92 9.46 -20.65
N THR A 211 -9.07 8.60 -20.13
CA THR A 211 -8.24 8.89 -18.95
C THR A 211 -6.77 8.73 -19.34
N ALA A 212 -5.92 9.60 -18.83
CA ALA A 212 -4.48 9.40 -18.86
C ALA A 212 -3.94 9.44 -17.42
N TRP A 213 -2.94 8.61 -17.14
CA TRP A 213 -2.13 8.69 -15.94
C TRP A 213 -0.78 9.28 -16.31
N VAL A 214 -0.27 10.13 -15.43
CA VAL A 214 0.94 10.91 -15.66
C VAL A 214 1.87 10.74 -14.47
N ALA A 215 3.11 10.31 -14.71
CA ALA A 215 4.12 10.21 -13.68
C ALA A 215 4.54 11.61 -13.20
N LEU A 216 4.72 11.73 -11.88
CA LEU A 216 5.32 12.88 -11.20
C LEU A 216 6.43 12.32 -10.31
N GLN A 217 7.58 12.00 -10.91
CA GLN A 217 8.62 11.14 -10.33
C GLN A 217 9.17 11.72 -9.02
N GLU A 218 9.60 12.97 -9.00
CA GLU A 218 10.15 13.67 -7.83
C GLU A 218 9.08 13.80 -6.74
N ASN A 219 7.81 13.89 -7.14
CA ASN A 219 6.69 14.00 -6.21
C ASN A 219 6.23 12.65 -5.63
N ASN A 220 6.76 11.53 -6.16
CA ASN A 220 6.39 10.17 -5.81
C ASN A 220 4.86 9.94 -5.94
N ALA A 221 4.29 10.38 -7.06
CA ALA A 221 2.85 10.40 -7.29
C ALA A 221 2.48 10.14 -8.76
N LEU A 222 1.20 9.82 -9.00
CA LEU A 222 0.57 9.81 -10.33
C LEU A 222 -0.52 10.87 -10.39
N ALA A 223 -0.62 11.62 -11.48
CA ALA A 223 -1.74 12.51 -11.75
C ALA A 223 -2.77 11.87 -12.70
N VAL A 224 -4.06 12.02 -12.40
CA VAL A 224 -5.17 11.48 -13.21
C VAL A 224 -5.75 12.59 -14.09
N LEU A 225 -5.58 12.48 -15.40
CA LEU A 225 -6.05 13.45 -16.39
C LEU A 225 -7.29 12.95 -17.13
N ASP A 226 -8.40 13.67 -17.01
CA ASP A 226 -9.58 13.47 -17.85
C ASP A 226 -9.34 14.14 -19.21
N LEU A 227 -9.36 13.34 -20.29
CA LEU A 227 -9.11 13.78 -21.66
C LEU A 227 -10.35 14.35 -22.37
N GLU A 228 -11.54 14.17 -21.83
CA GLU A 228 -12.76 14.80 -22.32
C GLU A 228 -12.85 16.24 -21.83
N THR A 229 -12.63 16.44 -20.53
CA THR A 229 -12.64 17.78 -19.92
C THR A 229 -11.31 18.48 -20.09
N GLY A 230 -10.19 17.75 -20.19
CA GLY A 230 -8.81 18.24 -20.29
C GLY A 230 -8.33 18.85 -18.98
N THR A 231 -8.64 18.24 -17.84
CA THR A 231 -8.28 18.72 -16.51
C THR A 231 -7.82 17.56 -15.64
N PHE A 232 -6.81 17.80 -14.80
CA PHE A 232 -6.44 16.86 -13.75
C PHE A 232 -7.57 16.76 -12.72
N THR A 233 -7.89 15.53 -12.34
CA THR A 233 -9.00 15.18 -11.46
C THR A 233 -8.53 14.66 -10.10
N ASP A 234 -7.34 14.08 -10.04
CA ASP A 234 -6.76 13.57 -8.79
C ASP A 234 -5.23 13.52 -8.85
N ILE A 235 -4.61 13.44 -7.66
CA ILE A 235 -3.18 13.18 -7.44
C ILE A 235 -3.07 12.00 -6.49
N LEU A 236 -2.56 10.88 -6.99
CA LEU A 236 -2.48 9.60 -6.32
C LEU A 236 -1.08 9.45 -5.70
N PRO A 237 -0.92 9.45 -4.37
CA PRO A 237 0.38 9.21 -3.74
C PRO A 237 0.78 7.74 -3.92
N LEU A 238 2.05 7.47 -4.22
CA LEU A 238 2.55 6.10 -4.34
C LEU A 238 2.96 5.49 -3.00
N GLY A 239 3.10 6.32 -1.95
CA GLY A 239 3.50 5.89 -0.63
C GLY A 239 4.97 5.46 -0.56
N LEU A 240 5.31 4.65 0.45
CA LEU A 240 6.69 4.23 0.72
C LEU A 240 6.80 2.71 0.67
N LYS A 241 7.90 2.21 0.12
CA LYS A 241 8.27 0.79 0.22
C LYS A 241 9.13 0.57 1.45
N ASP A 242 8.69 -0.30 2.36
CA ASP A 242 9.36 -0.53 3.65
C ASP A 242 10.34 -1.71 3.55
N PHE A 243 11.65 -1.43 3.53
CA PHE A 243 12.69 -2.46 3.46
C PHE A 243 13.09 -3.02 4.83
N SER A 244 12.43 -2.59 5.92
CA SER A 244 12.73 -3.09 7.28
C SER A 244 12.11 -4.46 7.55
N LYS A 245 11.13 -4.86 6.75
CA LYS A 245 10.39 -6.12 6.85
C LYS A 245 10.11 -6.69 5.45
N GLY A 246 9.60 -7.93 5.40
CA GLY A 246 9.20 -8.56 4.15
C GLY A 246 7.93 -7.94 3.55
N GLN A 247 7.58 -8.33 2.33
CA GLN A 247 6.31 -7.94 1.72
C GLN A 247 5.13 -8.70 2.35
N PRO A 248 3.93 -8.10 2.41
CA PRO A 248 2.77 -8.71 3.04
C PRO A 248 2.19 -9.87 2.22
N THR A 249 1.88 -10.97 2.90
CA THR A 249 1.11 -12.11 2.39
C THR A 249 -0.12 -12.31 3.29
N LEU A 250 -1.25 -12.73 2.71
CA LEU A 250 -2.50 -12.95 3.44
C LEU A 250 -2.90 -14.42 3.43
N THR A 251 -3.24 -14.96 4.60
CA THR A 251 -3.98 -16.21 4.74
C THR A 251 -5.36 -15.94 5.36
N VAL A 252 -6.41 -16.48 4.76
CA VAL A 252 -7.80 -16.28 5.17
C VAL A 252 -8.39 -17.55 5.77
N TYR A 253 -9.14 -17.41 6.87
CA TYR A 253 -9.86 -18.48 7.56
C TYR A 253 -11.32 -18.08 7.77
N ASP A 254 -12.25 -18.76 7.09
CA ASP A 254 -13.69 -18.56 7.28
C ASP A 254 -14.19 -19.32 8.50
N TRP A 255 -14.97 -18.65 9.35
CA TRP A 255 -15.53 -19.20 10.57
C TRP A 255 -16.98 -19.67 10.36
N ASP A 256 -17.13 -20.83 9.72
CA ASP A 256 -18.45 -21.35 9.34
C ASP A 256 -19.20 -22.06 10.49
N ASP A 257 -18.49 -22.78 11.36
CA ASP A 257 -19.10 -23.59 12.45
C ASP A 257 -19.36 -22.76 13.72
N ARG A 258 -20.14 -21.67 13.57
CA ARG A 258 -20.51 -20.77 14.66
C ARG A 258 -21.74 -21.29 15.41
N PRO A 259 -21.78 -21.21 16.75
CA PRO A 259 -22.94 -21.64 17.51
C PRO A 259 -24.13 -20.69 17.28
N VAL A 260 -25.36 -21.20 17.49
CA VAL A 260 -26.56 -20.36 17.57
C VAL A 260 -26.43 -19.41 18.76
N LEU A 261 -26.56 -18.10 18.49
CA LEU A 261 -26.60 -17.05 19.49
C LEU A 261 -27.97 -17.02 20.18
N GLY A 262 -29.04 -17.05 19.39
CA GLY A 262 -30.40 -16.98 19.89
C GLY A 262 -31.44 -17.24 18.80
N ALA A 263 -32.71 -17.17 19.16
CA ALA A 263 -33.82 -17.27 18.22
C ALA A 263 -34.82 -16.12 18.43
N THR A 264 -35.37 -15.60 17.34
CA THR A 264 -36.31 -14.48 17.38
C THR A 264 -37.58 -14.77 18.17
N ALA A 265 -38.21 -13.72 18.68
CA ALA A 265 -39.44 -13.83 19.45
C ALA A 265 -40.60 -14.42 18.61
N THR A 266 -41.31 -15.39 19.18
CA THR A 266 -42.41 -16.09 18.49
C THR A 266 -43.78 -15.45 18.68
N VAL A 267 -43.94 -14.53 19.64
CA VAL A 267 -45.25 -13.97 20.02
C VAL A 267 -45.11 -12.47 20.21
N ASN A 268 -46.03 -11.70 19.63
CA ASN A 268 -46.07 -10.26 19.85
C ASN A 268 -46.53 -9.95 21.30
N PRO A 269 -45.75 -9.22 22.11
CA PRO A 269 -46.13 -8.90 23.47
C PRO A 269 -47.34 -7.94 23.56
N ALA A 270 -47.56 -7.10 22.55
CA ALA A 270 -48.70 -6.19 22.47
C ALA A 270 -49.98 -6.86 21.92
N ASP A 271 -49.84 -7.87 21.05
CA ASP A 271 -50.94 -8.72 20.57
C ASP A 271 -50.55 -10.21 20.58
N PRO A 272 -50.80 -10.92 21.70
CA PRO A 272 -50.46 -12.34 21.80
C PRO A 272 -51.17 -13.28 20.81
N THR A 273 -52.09 -12.77 19.98
CA THR A 273 -52.70 -13.56 18.90
C THR A 273 -51.87 -13.57 17.62
N GLN A 274 -50.90 -12.64 17.48
CA GLN A 274 -49.88 -12.66 16.45
C GLN A 274 -48.73 -13.56 16.90
N THR A 275 -48.51 -14.65 16.17
CA THR A 275 -47.47 -15.65 16.46
C THR A 275 -46.77 -16.03 15.17
N VAL A 276 -45.44 -16.10 15.23
CA VAL A 276 -44.53 -16.45 14.13
C VAL A 276 -43.58 -17.57 14.55
N GLU A 277 -42.89 -18.18 13.59
CA GLU A 277 -41.82 -19.14 13.87
C GLU A 277 -40.55 -18.39 14.27
N GLY A 278 -39.84 -18.88 15.29
CA GLY A 278 -38.58 -18.29 15.73
C GLY A 278 -37.47 -18.63 14.74
N GLN A 279 -36.70 -17.63 14.36
CA GLN A 279 -35.59 -17.76 13.41
C GLN A 279 -34.28 -17.77 14.18
N GLU A 280 -33.45 -18.78 13.97
CA GLU A 280 -32.12 -18.89 14.60
C GLU A 280 -31.17 -17.84 14.01
N ILE A 281 -30.38 -17.22 14.87
CA ILE A 281 -29.31 -16.29 14.51
C ILE A 281 -28.01 -16.88 15.04
N LEU A 282 -26.99 -16.94 14.17
CA LEU A 282 -25.67 -17.44 14.55
C LEU A 282 -24.89 -16.37 15.30
N LEU A 283 -23.95 -16.80 16.13
CA LEU A 283 -22.96 -15.91 16.72
C LEU A 283 -22.16 -15.22 15.61
N GLY A 284 -21.95 -13.92 15.74
CA GLY A 284 -21.31 -13.05 14.75
C GLY A 284 -21.33 -11.63 15.29
N GLY A 285 -21.35 -10.65 14.40
CA GLY A 285 -21.35 -9.25 14.85
C GLY A 285 -20.02 -8.83 15.46
N PHE A 286 -18.90 -9.48 15.09
CA PHE A 286 -17.67 -9.37 15.87
C PHE A 286 -16.98 -8.04 15.62
N SER A 287 -16.76 -7.29 16.70
CA SER A 287 -16.02 -6.04 16.72
C SER A 287 -14.88 -6.14 17.74
N GLY A 288 -13.73 -5.55 17.41
CA GLY A 288 -12.49 -5.60 18.18
C GLY A 288 -11.78 -6.96 18.15
N LEU A 289 -10.45 -6.95 18.21
CA LEU A 289 -9.65 -8.17 18.31
C LEU A 289 -8.41 -7.98 19.19
N PHE A 290 -8.19 -8.89 20.13
CA PHE A 290 -6.97 -8.89 20.94
C PHE A 290 -6.28 -10.26 20.92
N PHE A 291 -4.96 -10.27 20.74
CA PHE A 291 -4.15 -11.49 20.74
C PHE A 291 -3.67 -11.84 22.16
N GLU A 292 -4.05 -13.02 22.66
CA GLU A 292 -3.69 -13.49 24.00
C GLU A 292 -2.45 -14.41 24.02
N GLY A 293 -1.79 -14.61 22.87
CA GLY A 293 -0.59 -15.42 22.74
C GLY A 293 -0.82 -16.76 22.03
N LYS A 294 0.18 -17.65 22.12
CA LYS A 294 0.15 -18.99 21.50
C LYS A 294 -0.06 -20.07 22.57
N THR A 295 -0.81 -21.10 22.23
CA THR A 295 -0.94 -22.31 23.06
C THR A 295 0.36 -23.15 23.05
N GLU A 296 0.48 -24.14 23.93
CA GLU A 296 1.65 -25.04 23.94
C GLU A 296 1.83 -25.82 22.62
N ASP A 297 0.73 -26.11 21.91
CA ASP A 297 0.70 -26.75 20.59
C ASP A 297 0.77 -25.76 19.41
N GLY A 298 0.97 -24.47 19.67
CA GLY A 298 1.26 -23.45 18.66
C GLY A 298 0.05 -22.77 18.03
N LYS A 299 -1.17 -23.03 18.51
CA LYS A 299 -2.39 -22.36 18.05
C LYS A 299 -2.38 -20.90 18.51
N LEU A 300 -2.92 -20.01 17.68
CA LEU A 300 -3.08 -18.60 18.04
C LEU A 300 -4.33 -18.45 18.90
N ARG A 301 -4.24 -17.75 20.03
CA ARG A 301 -5.39 -17.45 20.90
C ARG A 301 -5.77 -15.99 20.80
N PHE A 302 -7.05 -15.74 20.66
CA PHE A 302 -7.62 -14.40 20.58
C PHE A 302 -8.83 -14.25 21.50
N ILE A 303 -9.18 -13.00 21.77
CA ILE A 303 -10.45 -12.59 22.35
C ILE A 303 -11.07 -11.47 21.48
N THR A 304 -12.37 -11.58 21.24
CA THR A 304 -13.21 -10.60 20.52
C THR A 304 -14.53 -10.44 21.28
N HIS A 305 -15.42 -9.57 20.83
CA HIS A 305 -16.81 -9.54 21.29
C HIS A 305 -17.75 -9.23 20.14
N SER A 306 -19.03 -9.42 20.38
CA SER A 306 -20.09 -8.91 19.50
C SER A 306 -20.36 -7.42 19.75
N ASP A 307 -20.84 -6.71 18.74
CA ASP A 307 -21.44 -5.37 18.80
C ASP A 307 -22.72 -5.32 19.70
N ARG A 308 -23.60 -4.32 19.48
CA ARG A 308 -24.95 -4.19 20.07
C ARG A 308 -25.92 -5.35 19.82
N GLY A 309 -25.54 -6.39 19.10
CA GLY A 309 -26.37 -7.56 18.86
C GLY A 309 -27.23 -7.46 17.59
N PRO A 310 -27.90 -8.55 17.19
CA PRO A 310 -28.53 -8.63 15.87
C PRO A 310 -29.67 -7.63 15.71
N ASN A 311 -29.50 -6.72 14.74
CA ASN A 311 -30.39 -5.61 14.50
C ASN A 311 -30.53 -5.34 12.99
N GLY A 312 -31.58 -4.63 12.58
CA GLY A 312 -31.81 -4.24 11.17
C GLY A 312 -31.75 -2.72 10.97
N GLU A 313 -31.88 -2.28 9.73
CA GLU A 313 -31.91 -0.84 9.41
C GLU A 313 -33.11 -0.13 10.05
N PRO A 314 -32.98 1.17 10.38
CA PRO A 314 -34.08 1.95 10.93
C PRO A 314 -35.35 1.86 10.10
N THR A 315 -36.47 1.62 10.77
CA THR A 315 -37.76 1.35 10.14
C THR A 315 -38.76 2.47 10.43
N ASP A 316 -39.78 2.66 9.58
CA ASP A 316 -40.95 3.53 9.85
C ASP A 316 -42.17 2.65 10.17
N VAL A 317 -42.15 2.05 11.35
CA VAL A 317 -43.18 1.09 11.81
C VAL A 317 -44.12 1.70 12.85
N VAL A 318 -43.71 2.79 13.51
CA VAL A 318 -44.52 3.57 14.45
C VAL A 318 -44.81 4.94 13.84
N GLU A 319 -46.06 5.17 13.43
CA GLU A 319 -46.53 6.42 12.77
C GLU A 319 -46.22 7.70 13.57
N GLU A 320 -45.95 7.57 14.88
CA GLU A 320 -45.67 8.64 15.82
C GLU A 320 -44.17 9.01 15.93
N ILE A 321 -43.26 8.18 15.42
CA ILE A 321 -41.79 8.35 15.50
C ILE A 321 -41.09 7.98 14.17
N PRO A 322 -41.59 8.42 12.99
CA PRO A 322 -41.26 7.79 11.70
C PRO A 322 -39.78 7.85 11.31
N GLY A 323 -39.19 6.69 11.00
CA GLY A 323 -37.84 6.53 10.44
C GLY A 323 -36.72 6.60 11.48
N ARG A 324 -37.04 6.26 12.74
CA ARG A 324 -36.15 6.42 13.90
C ARG A 324 -36.05 5.14 14.74
N GLU A 325 -36.80 4.11 14.37
CA GLU A 325 -36.97 2.89 15.12
C GLU A 325 -35.95 1.83 14.68
N ARG A 326 -34.98 1.53 15.54
CA ARG A 326 -33.98 0.48 15.30
C ARG A 326 -34.53 -0.87 15.77
N PRO A 327 -34.77 -1.83 14.87
CA PRO A 327 -35.31 -3.13 15.23
C PRO A 327 -34.24 -4.08 15.77
N PHE A 328 -34.45 -4.59 16.98
CA PHE A 328 -33.61 -5.59 17.61
C PHE A 328 -34.24 -6.98 17.47
N ALA A 329 -33.53 -7.89 16.81
CA ALA A 329 -34.00 -9.25 16.62
C ALA A 329 -33.96 -10.08 17.91
N LEU A 330 -33.00 -9.75 18.78
CA LEU A 330 -32.85 -10.32 20.11
C LEU A 330 -32.80 -9.19 21.17
N PRO A 331 -33.94 -8.64 21.62
CA PRO A 331 -33.97 -7.54 22.60
C PRO A 331 -33.32 -7.85 23.96
N ASP A 332 -33.30 -9.13 24.37
CA ASP A 332 -32.67 -9.60 25.60
C ASP A 332 -31.21 -10.07 25.35
N PHE A 333 -30.61 -9.71 24.22
CA PHE A 333 -29.23 -10.03 23.90
C PHE A 333 -28.28 -9.49 24.98
N GLN A 334 -27.46 -10.39 25.53
CA GLN A 334 -26.39 -10.05 26.44
C GLN A 334 -25.08 -10.00 25.66
N PRO A 335 -24.36 -8.86 25.64
CA PRO A 335 -23.01 -8.80 25.09
C PRO A 335 -22.08 -9.78 25.81
N GLU A 336 -21.21 -10.44 25.05
CA GLU A 336 -20.26 -11.43 25.58
C GLU A 336 -18.87 -11.21 24.99
N LEU A 337 -17.84 -11.54 25.76
CA LEU A 337 -16.48 -11.73 25.24
C LEU A 337 -16.32 -13.18 24.77
N ILE A 338 -15.73 -13.38 23.60
CA ILE A 338 -15.52 -14.69 22.98
C ILE A 338 -14.02 -14.93 22.87
N ARG A 339 -13.52 -15.91 23.62
CA ARG A 339 -12.16 -16.43 23.42
C ARG A 339 -12.18 -17.58 22.44
N PHE A 340 -11.24 -17.57 21.52
CA PHE A 340 -11.10 -18.62 20.52
C PHE A 340 -9.64 -18.90 20.18
N GLU A 341 -9.41 -20.09 19.62
CA GLU A 341 -8.11 -20.54 19.15
C GLU A 341 -8.17 -20.88 17.65
N LEU A 342 -7.18 -20.42 16.89
CA LEU A 342 -6.95 -20.77 15.48
C LEU A 342 -5.81 -21.79 15.38
N ASP A 343 -6.09 -22.95 14.81
CA ASP A 343 -5.09 -23.89 14.33
C ASP A 343 -4.74 -23.57 12.87
N GLN A 344 -3.63 -22.89 12.64
CA GLN A 344 -3.20 -22.46 11.30
C GLN A 344 -2.91 -23.64 10.35
N THR A 345 -2.67 -24.85 10.87
CA THR A 345 -2.40 -26.02 10.02
C THR A 345 -3.67 -26.62 9.44
N THR A 346 -4.74 -26.62 10.23
CA THR A 346 -6.03 -27.20 9.84
C THR A 346 -7.06 -26.17 9.38
N GLY A 347 -6.86 -24.90 9.73
CA GLY A 347 -7.81 -23.82 9.59
C GLY A 347 -8.96 -23.86 10.60
N GLU A 348 -8.92 -24.75 11.61
CA GLU A 348 -9.98 -24.85 12.61
C GLU A 348 -9.96 -23.65 13.57
N ILE A 349 -11.10 -22.97 13.67
CA ILE A 349 -11.36 -21.93 14.68
C ILE A 349 -12.30 -22.50 15.74
N SER A 350 -11.85 -22.52 16.99
CA SER A 350 -12.61 -23.14 18.09
C SER A 350 -12.82 -22.17 19.26
N ILE A 351 -14.08 -22.01 19.69
CA ILE A 351 -14.42 -21.20 20.87
C ILE A 351 -13.99 -21.96 22.13
N THR A 352 -13.15 -21.32 22.95
CA THR A 352 -12.69 -21.89 24.23
C THR A 352 -13.49 -21.36 25.42
N GLU A 353 -13.99 -20.13 25.35
CA GLU A 353 -14.73 -19.50 26.43
C GLU A 353 -15.68 -18.41 25.92
N ARG A 354 -16.82 -18.23 26.61
CA ARG A 354 -17.76 -17.12 26.41
C ARG A 354 -18.04 -16.49 27.76
N ILE A 355 -17.82 -15.18 27.88
CA ILE A 355 -17.92 -14.43 29.14
C ILE A 355 -19.01 -13.37 28.99
N GLY A 356 -20.16 -13.58 29.64
CA GLY A 356 -21.27 -12.62 29.57
C GLY A 356 -21.00 -11.38 30.41
N LEU A 357 -21.25 -10.20 29.83
CA LEU A 357 -21.02 -8.93 30.51
C LEU A 357 -22.18 -8.57 31.44
N THR A 358 -21.87 -8.19 32.67
CA THR A 358 -22.85 -7.93 33.73
C THR A 358 -22.52 -6.68 34.53
N ARG A 359 -23.54 -6.08 35.16
CA ARG A 359 -23.40 -5.00 36.13
C ARG A 359 -22.89 -5.55 37.46
N THR A 360 -22.47 -4.67 38.37
CA THR A 360 -22.02 -5.02 39.73
C THR A 360 -23.04 -5.82 40.56
N ASP A 361 -24.34 -5.76 40.23
CA ASP A 361 -25.40 -6.52 40.89
C ASP A 361 -25.73 -7.87 40.22
N GLY A 362 -25.00 -8.23 39.16
CA GLY A 362 -25.17 -9.44 38.36
C GLY A 362 -26.26 -9.35 37.28
N THR A 363 -26.89 -8.18 37.09
CA THR A 363 -27.80 -7.96 35.97
C THR A 363 -27.01 -7.96 34.65
N PRO A 364 -27.42 -8.72 33.61
CA PRO A 364 -26.81 -8.63 32.29
C PRO A 364 -26.85 -7.20 31.74
N LEU A 365 -25.79 -6.81 31.03
CA LEU A 365 -25.90 -5.70 30.09
C LEU A 365 -26.72 -6.16 28.88
N THR A 366 -27.27 -5.20 28.14
CA THR A 366 -27.92 -5.46 26.85
C THR A 366 -27.27 -4.64 25.76
N GLY A 367 -27.55 -4.97 24.50
CA GLY A 367 -27.16 -4.14 23.36
C GLY A 367 -28.13 -2.99 23.05
N LEU A 368 -29.14 -2.76 23.91
CA LEU A 368 -30.12 -1.69 23.67
C LEU A 368 -29.48 -0.30 23.88
N PRO A 369 -29.92 0.75 23.17
CA PRO A 369 -29.39 2.10 23.35
C PRO A 369 -29.47 2.65 24.77
N ASN A 370 -28.52 3.54 25.10
CA ASN A 370 -28.44 4.28 26.35
C ASN A 370 -29.62 5.27 26.56
N LEU A 371 -29.70 5.93 27.72
CA LEU A 371 -30.72 6.94 28.02
C LEU A 371 -30.73 8.09 27.00
N GLN A 372 -31.90 8.40 26.46
CA GLN A 372 -32.12 9.49 25.50
C GLN A 372 -32.28 10.83 26.22
N ALA A 373 -31.42 11.81 25.94
CA ALA A 373 -31.41 13.07 26.68
C ALA A 373 -31.84 14.33 25.88
N GLY A 374 -32.08 14.21 24.57
CA GLY A 374 -32.36 15.34 23.65
C GLY A 374 -33.25 15.00 22.45
N GLU A 375 -33.29 15.89 21.45
CA GLU A 375 -33.90 15.62 20.14
C GLU A 375 -32.94 14.74 19.29
N GLN A 376 -33.45 13.87 18.41
CA GLN A 376 -32.59 12.98 17.60
C GLN A 376 -31.55 13.76 16.79
N GLY A 377 -30.32 13.25 16.76
CA GLY A 377 -29.21 13.89 16.05
C GLY A 377 -28.70 15.13 16.77
N THR A 378 -28.94 15.20 18.08
CA THR A 378 -28.28 16.11 19.00
C THR A 378 -27.50 15.32 20.03
N ALA A 379 -26.62 16.00 20.76
CA ALA A 379 -25.75 15.41 21.75
C ALA A 379 -26.54 14.56 22.74
N PHE A 380 -25.95 13.44 23.15
CA PHE A 380 -26.53 12.51 24.12
C PHE A 380 -27.83 11.83 23.64
N THR A 381 -28.02 11.64 22.33
CA THR A 381 -29.16 10.91 21.76
C THR A 381 -28.72 9.78 20.85
N ASP A 382 -29.61 8.81 20.69
CA ASP A 382 -29.41 7.62 19.88
C ASP A 382 -30.70 7.22 19.13
N GLU A 383 -30.71 6.07 18.49
CA GLU A 383 -31.89 5.48 17.87
C GLU A 383 -32.91 4.96 18.91
N VAL A 384 -34.19 4.84 18.52
CA VAL A 384 -35.25 4.34 19.40
C VAL A 384 -35.37 2.82 19.20
N PRO A 385 -35.09 1.99 20.22
CA PRO A 385 -35.13 0.54 20.04
C PRO A 385 -36.58 0.02 19.92
N VAL A 386 -36.82 -0.88 18.97
CA VAL A 386 -38.08 -1.62 18.83
C VAL A 386 -37.82 -3.13 18.70
N ASP A 387 -38.81 -3.95 19.04
CA ASP A 387 -38.80 -5.38 18.70
C ASP A 387 -39.19 -5.62 17.24
N LEU A 388 -39.07 -6.86 16.75
CA LEU A 388 -39.46 -7.24 15.38
C LEU A 388 -40.96 -7.07 15.07
N PHE A 389 -41.80 -6.79 16.08
CA PHE A 389 -43.22 -6.49 15.91
C PHE A 389 -43.51 -4.98 15.90
N GLY A 390 -42.47 -4.13 15.98
CA GLY A 390 -42.58 -2.68 16.01
C GLY A 390 -42.96 -2.10 17.38
N ASN A 391 -42.86 -2.88 18.46
CA ASN A 391 -43.10 -2.36 19.81
C ASN A 391 -41.85 -1.64 20.34
N VAL A 392 -42.01 -0.40 20.83
CA VAL A 392 -40.94 0.36 21.47
C VAL A 392 -40.44 -0.33 22.74
N LEU A 393 -39.13 -0.53 22.81
CA LEU A 393 -38.42 -1.13 23.93
C LEU A 393 -37.93 -0.04 24.90
N PRO A 394 -37.83 -0.35 26.21
CA PRO A 394 -37.17 0.55 27.14
C PRO A 394 -35.66 0.55 26.89
N ASN A 395 -35.04 1.72 26.95
CA ASN A 395 -33.59 1.85 26.92
C ASN A 395 -32.93 1.15 28.12
N ASP A 396 -31.70 0.71 27.92
CA ASP A 396 -30.84 0.24 28.99
C ASP A 396 -29.82 1.33 29.35
N PRO A 397 -29.82 1.88 30.58
CA PRO A 397 -28.83 2.88 30.99
C PRO A 397 -27.36 2.41 30.95
N PHE A 398 -27.13 1.09 30.91
CA PHE A 398 -25.83 0.44 30.74
C PHE A 398 -25.74 -0.34 29.44
N GLY A 399 -26.70 -0.13 28.53
CA GLY A 399 -26.65 -0.75 27.23
C GLY A 399 -25.46 -0.21 26.45
N ALA A 400 -24.85 -1.09 25.67
CA ALA A 400 -23.57 -0.80 25.04
C ALA A 400 -23.54 -1.38 23.64
N ASP A 401 -23.00 -0.58 22.74
CA ASP A 401 -22.56 -1.04 21.44
C ASP A 401 -21.04 -1.12 21.47
N PHE A 402 -20.52 -2.27 21.88
CA PHE A 402 -19.10 -2.42 22.09
C PHE A 402 -18.36 -2.55 20.76
N GLU A 403 -17.21 -1.88 20.66
CA GLU A 403 -16.38 -1.89 19.45
C GLU A 403 -14.96 -2.42 19.72
N GLY A 404 -14.03 -1.59 20.18
CA GLY A 404 -12.68 -2.05 20.48
C GLY A 404 -12.56 -2.75 21.84
N ILE A 405 -11.58 -3.66 21.96
CA ILE A 405 -11.22 -4.37 23.20
C ILE A 405 -9.71 -4.43 23.44
N VAL A 406 -9.31 -4.26 24.70
CA VAL A 406 -7.96 -4.61 25.18
C VAL A 406 -8.00 -5.39 26.49
N VAL A 407 -7.04 -6.30 26.68
CA VAL A 407 -6.82 -7.00 27.94
C VAL A 407 -5.66 -6.33 28.67
N ALA A 408 -5.92 -5.80 29.88
CA ALA A 408 -4.89 -5.17 30.71
C ALA A 408 -3.93 -6.22 31.31
N PRO A 409 -2.71 -5.83 31.74
CA PRO A 409 -1.74 -6.76 32.33
C PRO A 409 -2.22 -7.53 33.56
N ASP A 410 -3.25 -7.04 34.26
CA ASP A 410 -3.88 -7.72 35.39
C ASP A 410 -5.00 -8.71 34.99
N GLY A 411 -5.24 -8.85 33.69
CA GLY A 411 -6.25 -9.72 33.08
C GLY A 411 -7.65 -9.10 32.97
N THR A 412 -7.85 -7.86 33.43
CA THR A 412 -9.13 -7.16 33.31
C THR A 412 -9.35 -6.65 31.88
N PHE A 413 -10.62 -6.44 31.51
CA PHE A 413 -11.00 -6.06 30.15
C PHE A 413 -11.38 -4.59 30.08
N TRP A 414 -10.90 -3.91 29.04
CA TRP A 414 -11.30 -2.55 28.73
C TRP A 414 -11.93 -2.49 27.35
N LEU A 415 -13.12 -1.90 27.26
CA LEU A 415 -13.89 -1.79 26.03
C LEU A 415 -14.35 -0.36 25.81
N VAL A 416 -14.61 -0.02 24.55
CA VAL A 416 -15.20 1.25 24.16
C VAL A 416 -16.57 1.05 23.52
N ASP A 417 -17.39 2.11 23.51
CA ASP A 417 -18.80 2.06 23.13
C ASP A 417 -19.12 3.10 22.07
N GLU A 418 -19.78 2.67 21.00
CA GLU A 418 -20.17 3.53 19.89
C GLU A 418 -21.30 4.47 20.33
N TYR A 419 -22.33 4.00 21.04
CA TYR A 419 -23.55 4.77 21.35
C TYR A 419 -23.26 6.11 22.01
N ARG A 420 -22.79 6.05 23.24
CA ARG A 420 -22.42 7.25 23.98
C ARG A 420 -20.96 7.05 24.32
N PRO A 421 -20.02 7.62 23.55
CA PRO A 421 -18.59 7.33 23.64
C PRO A 421 -18.15 7.18 25.08
N ALA A 422 -17.90 5.96 25.49
CA ALA A 422 -17.64 5.59 26.87
C ALA A 422 -16.52 4.55 26.93
N ILE A 423 -15.85 4.50 28.08
CA ILE A 423 -14.82 3.51 28.38
C ILE A 423 -15.34 2.65 29.52
N TYR A 424 -15.40 1.34 29.30
CA TYR A 424 -15.84 0.35 30.28
C TYR A 424 -14.65 -0.47 30.77
N HIS A 425 -14.64 -0.79 32.06
CA HIS A 425 -13.64 -1.64 32.70
C HIS A 425 -14.35 -2.81 33.39
N PHE A 426 -14.10 -4.04 32.95
CA PHE A 426 -14.69 -5.27 33.49
C PHE A 426 -13.63 -6.13 34.18
N ASP A 427 -14.05 -6.86 35.21
CA ASP A 427 -13.21 -7.90 35.80
C ASP A 427 -13.12 -9.15 34.88
N THR A 428 -12.29 -10.11 35.28
CA THR A 428 -12.05 -11.34 34.51
C THR A 428 -13.29 -12.23 34.35
N ASP A 429 -14.33 -12.02 35.16
CA ASP A 429 -15.59 -12.77 35.11
C ASP A 429 -16.65 -12.01 34.28
N GLY A 430 -16.32 -10.85 33.70
CA GLY A 430 -17.24 -10.01 32.93
C GLY A 430 -18.12 -9.09 33.79
N THR A 431 -17.76 -8.85 35.06
CA THR A 431 -18.50 -7.93 35.93
C THR A 431 -17.95 -6.51 35.81
N LEU A 432 -18.82 -5.53 35.55
CA LEU A 432 -18.45 -4.12 35.42
C LEU A 432 -17.81 -3.60 36.71
N ILE A 433 -16.61 -3.05 36.60
CA ILE A 433 -15.86 -2.36 37.67
C ILE A 433 -16.15 -0.86 37.61
N ASP A 434 -15.78 -0.23 36.49
CA ASP A 434 -15.88 1.22 36.27
C ASP A 434 -16.43 1.50 34.86
N ARG A 435 -17.13 2.62 34.70
CA ARG A 435 -17.54 3.17 33.39
C ARG A 435 -17.27 4.67 33.38
N PHE A 436 -16.61 5.16 32.33
CA PHE A 436 -16.26 6.56 32.14
C PHE A 436 -17.02 7.12 30.94
N ILE A 437 -17.61 8.29 31.10
CA ILE A 437 -18.56 8.88 30.15
C ILE A 437 -18.23 10.37 29.90
N PRO A 438 -18.77 10.99 28.83
CA PRO A 438 -18.60 12.42 28.57
C PRO A 438 -19.20 13.27 29.69
N ALA A 439 -18.54 14.38 30.01
CA ALA A 439 -19.06 15.43 30.88
C ALA A 439 -20.29 16.12 30.26
N GLY A 440 -21.02 16.92 31.06
CA GLY A 440 -22.17 17.70 30.57
C GLY A 440 -23.55 17.04 30.70
N GLU A 441 -23.61 15.84 31.30
CA GLU A 441 -24.80 15.00 31.31
C GLU A 441 -26.13 15.62 31.79
N PRO A 442 -27.23 15.50 31.00
CA PRO A 442 -28.56 16.01 31.39
C PRO A 442 -29.34 15.11 32.37
N THR A 443 -29.02 13.81 32.45
CA THR A 443 -29.78 12.82 33.25
C THR A 443 -29.00 12.37 34.48
N GLY A 444 -29.32 12.97 35.64
CA GLY A 444 -28.44 13.04 36.80
C GLY A 444 -28.32 11.85 37.76
N ASP A 445 -27.58 12.18 38.84
CA ASP A 445 -27.11 11.44 40.05
C ASP A 445 -25.75 10.72 39.99
N GLY A 446 -25.22 10.45 38.78
CA GLY A 446 -23.91 9.82 38.59
C GLY A 446 -23.90 8.31 38.83
N SER A 447 -25.06 7.66 38.88
CA SER A 447 -25.18 6.21 39.08
C SER A 447 -24.82 5.35 37.87
N PHE A 448 -24.71 5.93 36.67
CA PHE A 448 -24.52 5.18 35.41
C PHE A 448 -23.09 5.22 34.87
N GLY A 449 -22.22 6.08 35.39
CA GLY A 449 -20.83 6.25 34.97
C GLY A 449 -20.19 7.50 35.57
N THR A 450 -18.86 7.59 35.51
CA THR A 450 -18.08 8.74 35.99
C THR A 450 -17.83 9.73 34.84
N PRO A 451 -18.27 11.00 34.94
CA PRO A 451 -18.10 12.01 33.89
C PRO A 451 -16.65 12.50 33.83
N THR A 452 -15.81 11.77 33.09
CA THR A 452 -14.37 12.04 32.98
C THR A 452 -13.96 12.49 31.58
N LEU A 453 -14.70 12.08 30.55
CA LEU A 453 -14.34 12.35 29.16
C LEU A 453 -14.77 13.78 28.77
N PRO A 454 -14.11 14.43 27.80
CA PRO A 454 -14.49 15.75 27.34
C PRO A 454 -15.94 15.78 26.83
N GLU A 455 -16.67 16.86 27.10
CA GLU A 455 -18.09 17.02 26.74
C GLU A 455 -18.32 16.89 25.22
N VAL A 456 -17.34 17.25 24.40
CA VAL A 456 -17.43 17.21 22.93
C VAL A 456 -17.70 15.80 22.38
N TYR A 457 -17.26 14.74 23.06
CA TYR A 457 -17.55 13.36 22.63
C TYR A 457 -19.03 12.99 22.71
N ALA A 458 -19.84 13.76 23.44
CA ALA A 458 -21.29 13.62 23.41
C ALA A 458 -21.93 14.08 22.10
N GLN A 459 -21.22 14.91 21.33
CA GLN A 459 -21.63 15.47 20.04
C GLN A 459 -21.23 14.56 18.87
N ARG A 460 -20.96 13.27 19.12
CA ARG A 460 -20.73 12.32 18.04
C ARG A 460 -21.96 12.26 17.12
N ARG A 461 -21.75 11.91 15.85
CA ARG A 461 -22.87 11.56 14.96
C ARG A 461 -23.52 10.28 15.50
N ASN A 462 -24.85 10.15 15.40
CA ASN A 462 -25.51 8.90 15.77
C ASN A 462 -24.87 7.70 15.06
N ASN A 463 -24.67 6.61 15.81
CA ASN A 463 -23.96 5.42 15.34
C ASN A 463 -22.55 5.73 14.79
N ARG A 464 -21.77 6.58 15.47
CA ARG A 464 -20.38 6.94 15.10
C ARG A 464 -19.51 7.35 16.31
N GLY A 465 -19.44 6.51 17.33
CA GLY A 465 -18.75 6.80 18.59
C GLY A 465 -17.29 6.36 18.64
N PHE A 466 -16.85 5.82 19.78
CA PHE A 466 -15.52 5.21 19.83
C PHE A 466 -15.56 3.86 19.12
N GLU A 467 -14.68 3.69 18.14
CA GLU A 467 -14.54 2.44 17.39
C GLU A 467 -13.42 1.59 17.96
N ALA A 468 -12.27 2.18 18.21
CA ALA A 468 -11.08 1.42 18.55
C ALA A 468 -10.54 1.77 19.93
N VAL A 469 -9.84 0.80 20.53
CA VAL A 469 -9.07 1.04 21.74
C VAL A 469 -7.74 0.30 21.73
N ALA A 470 -6.68 1.00 22.10
CA ALA A 470 -5.35 0.43 22.27
C ALA A 470 -4.80 0.74 23.67
N LEU A 471 -3.93 -0.12 24.21
CA LEU A 471 -3.32 0.07 25.54
C LEU A 471 -1.80 0.02 25.44
N GLU A 472 -1.14 1.08 25.89
CA GLU A 472 0.31 1.16 26.07
C GLU A 472 0.66 1.48 27.53
N GLY A 473 1.21 0.49 28.24
CA GLY A 473 1.49 0.63 29.67
C GLY A 473 0.21 0.95 30.45
N ASN A 474 0.11 2.17 30.98
CA ASN A 474 -1.07 2.66 31.70
C ASN A 474 -1.91 3.67 30.88
N LYS A 475 -1.59 3.86 29.60
CA LYS A 475 -2.29 4.78 28.70
C LYS A 475 -3.18 3.99 27.76
N LEU A 476 -4.47 4.21 27.89
CA LEU A 476 -5.50 3.70 26.99
C LEU A 476 -5.83 4.79 25.97
N TYR A 477 -5.80 4.44 24.69
CA TYR A 477 -6.10 5.34 23.58
C TYR A 477 -7.42 4.91 22.96
N ALA A 478 -8.43 5.78 22.98
CA ALA A 478 -9.73 5.52 22.38
C ALA A 478 -9.89 6.37 21.10
N PHE A 479 -10.28 5.75 20.00
CA PHE A 479 -10.35 6.38 18.67
C PHE A 479 -11.81 6.59 18.29
N ILE A 480 -12.19 7.82 17.96
CA ILE A 480 -13.53 8.10 17.42
C ILE A 480 -13.62 7.57 15.99
N GLN A 481 -14.72 6.91 15.62
CA GLN A 481 -14.92 6.29 14.31
C GLN A 481 -14.93 7.30 13.17
N SER A 482 -15.59 8.45 13.38
CA SER A 482 -15.75 9.53 12.40
C SER A 482 -15.63 10.90 13.08
N ALA A 483 -15.44 11.95 12.27
CA ALA A 483 -15.38 13.32 12.78
C ALA A 483 -16.60 13.65 13.66
N ILE A 484 -16.34 14.30 14.79
CA ILE A 484 -17.37 14.68 15.76
C ILE A 484 -18.26 15.77 15.12
N ASP A 485 -19.57 15.72 15.37
CA ASP A 485 -20.52 16.73 14.88
C ASP A 485 -20.43 17.98 15.75
N ASN A 486 -19.31 18.71 15.67
CA ASN A 486 -19.01 19.83 16.55
C ASN A 486 -18.77 21.12 15.75
N PRO A 487 -19.65 22.14 15.82
CA PRO A 487 -20.79 22.26 16.72
C PRO A 487 -21.97 21.36 16.34
N ASP A 488 -22.58 20.73 17.35
CA ASP A 488 -23.75 19.87 17.19
C ASP A 488 -24.99 20.65 16.71
N SER A 489 -25.21 20.62 15.40
CA SER A 489 -26.28 21.35 14.73
C SER A 489 -26.77 20.56 13.52
N PRO A 490 -28.10 20.46 13.29
CA PRO A 490 -28.64 19.82 12.09
C PRO A 490 -28.15 20.43 10.76
N GLU A 491 -27.67 21.68 10.77
CA GLU A 491 -27.16 22.40 9.60
C GLU A 491 -25.63 22.31 9.45
N ASP A 492 -24.90 21.67 10.37
CA ASP A 492 -23.44 21.55 10.28
C ASP A 492 -23.02 20.46 9.29
N THR A 493 -22.87 20.85 8.02
CA THR A 493 -22.32 19.96 6.99
C THR A 493 -20.80 19.93 6.99
N THR A 494 -20.13 20.90 7.63
CA THR A 494 -18.67 21.04 7.59
C THR A 494 -18.04 19.98 8.46
N SER A 495 -18.42 19.90 9.73
CA SER A 495 -17.86 18.90 10.66
C SER A 495 -18.22 17.48 10.25
N ARG A 496 -19.45 17.26 9.77
CA ARG A 496 -19.87 15.95 9.24
C ARG A 496 -19.15 15.52 7.97
N GLY A 497 -18.66 16.49 7.19
CA GLY A 497 -17.85 16.26 6.00
C GLY A 497 -16.35 16.16 6.30
N SER A 498 -15.94 16.49 7.52
CA SER A 498 -14.55 16.60 7.94
C SER A 498 -13.85 15.24 8.02
N ARG A 499 -12.53 15.31 7.93
CA ARG A 499 -11.60 14.18 8.12
C ARG A 499 -10.83 14.27 9.43
N ASN A 500 -11.09 15.30 10.23
CA ASN A 500 -10.40 15.54 11.50
C ASN A 500 -11.09 14.71 12.59
N LEU A 501 -10.52 13.54 12.87
CA LEU A 501 -10.91 12.65 13.96
C LEU A 501 -10.04 12.94 15.19
N ARG A 502 -10.44 12.38 16.33
CA ARG A 502 -9.69 12.50 17.59
C ARG A 502 -9.32 11.15 18.18
N ILE A 503 -8.13 11.11 18.74
CA ILE A 503 -7.63 10.03 19.60
C ILE A 503 -7.61 10.58 21.04
N LEU A 504 -8.35 9.94 21.95
CA LEU A 504 -8.38 10.30 23.37
C LEU A 504 -7.36 9.45 24.14
N GLU A 505 -6.41 10.08 24.83
CA GLU A 505 -5.51 9.41 25.77
C GLU A 505 -6.07 9.44 27.20
N PHE A 506 -6.30 8.27 27.78
CA PHE A 506 -6.84 8.05 29.12
C PHE A 506 -5.87 7.24 29.99
N ASP A 507 -5.57 7.73 31.18
CA ASP A 507 -4.71 7.05 32.14
C ASP A 507 -5.52 6.11 33.05
N ILE A 508 -5.29 4.80 32.93
CA ILE A 508 -6.09 3.77 33.61
C ILE A 508 -5.82 3.65 35.11
N GLU A 509 -4.75 4.26 35.62
CA GLU A 509 -4.43 4.28 37.06
C GLU A 509 -5.08 5.49 37.75
N THR A 510 -4.89 6.67 37.17
CA THR A 510 -5.43 7.93 37.70
C THR A 510 -6.89 8.15 37.31
N LYS A 511 -7.40 7.37 36.36
CA LYS A 511 -8.75 7.44 35.79
C LYS A 511 -9.05 8.84 35.23
N ALA A 512 -8.11 9.38 34.46
CA ALA A 512 -8.17 10.75 33.94
C ALA A 512 -7.69 10.83 32.49
N VAL A 513 -8.30 11.74 31.71
CA VAL A 513 -7.85 12.07 30.36
C VAL A 513 -6.57 12.89 30.44
N THR A 514 -5.50 12.41 29.80
CA THR A 514 -4.18 13.04 29.82
C THR A 514 -3.77 13.64 28.48
N GLY A 515 -4.47 13.33 27.39
CA GLY A 515 -4.26 13.96 26.09
C GLY A 515 -5.37 13.73 25.09
N GLU A 516 -5.36 14.51 24.02
CA GLU A 516 -6.15 14.31 22.81
C GLU A 516 -5.28 14.63 21.59
N TYR A 517 -5.40 13.88 20.50
CA TYR A 517 -4.59 14.06 19.29
C TYR A 517 -5.49 14.05 18.05
N LEU A 518 -5.10 14.81 17.02
CA LEU A 518 -5.81 14.83 15.75
C LEU A 518 -5.37 13.68 14.86
N TYR A 519 -6.33 12.97 14.30
CA TYR A 519 -6.14 11.94 13.28
C TYR A 519 -6.80 12.40 11.99
N LEU A 520 -6.08 12.36 10.87
CA LEU A 520 -6.67 12.65 9.57
C LEU A 520 -7.05 11.35 8.86
N LEU A 521 -8.35 11.14 8.66
CA LEU A 521 -8.84 10.02 7.85
C LEU A 521 -8.32 10.15 6.41
N ASN A 522 -8.03 9.05 5.71
CA ASN A 522 -7.61 9.15 4.30
C ASN A 522 -8.76 9.64 3.41
N ASP A 523 -8.48 10.62 2.55
CA ASP A 523 -9.46 11.10 1.56
C ASP A 523 -9.30 10.31 0.28
N ILE A 524 -9.90 9.13 0.27
CA ILE A 524 -10.11 8.43 -0.98
C ILE A 524 -11.38 9.03 -1.56
N SER A 525 -11.19 9.75 -2.67
CA SER A 525 -12.13 10.51 -3.50
C SER A 525 -13.21 9.63 -4.13
N GLY A 526 -13.82 8.73 -3.35
CA GLY A 526 -14.98 7.95 -3.76
C GLY A 526 -16.27 8.73 -3.58
N SER A 527 -17.16 8.69 -4.58
CA SER A 527 -18.57 9.04 -4.37
C SER A 527 -19.34 7.82 -3.83
N GLY A 528 -20.25 8.02 -2.87
CA GLY A 528 -21.05 6.92 -2.33
C GLY A 528 -20.24 6.00 -1.42
N THR A 529 -20.37 4.68 -1.61
CA THR A 529 -19.77 3.64 -0.75
C THR A 529 -18.25 3.48 -0.90
N ALA A 530 -17.63 4.17 -1.85
CA ALA A 530 -16.19 4.11 -2.09
C ALA A 530 -15.34 5.06 -1.23
N ARG A 531 -15.99 5.93 -0.46
CA ARG A 531 -15.32 6.86 0.45
C ARG A 531 -14.91 6.12 1.71
N THR A 532 -13.63 6.14 2.06
CA THR A 532 -13.18 5.79 3.41
C THR A 532 -13.73 6.83 4.38
N ASP A 533 -14.64 6.44 5.27
CA ASP A 533 -15.32 7.37 6.19
C ASP A 533 -15.29 6.92 7.66
N LYS A 534 -14.61 5.80 7.96
CA LYS A 534 -14.61 5.14 9.28
C LYS A 534 -13.23 4.58 9.65
N ILE A 535 -12.87 4.71 10.92
CA ILE A 535 -11.91 3.80 11.59
C ILE A 535 -12.63 2.47 11.83
N GLY A 536 -11.89 1.35 11.83
CA GLY A 536 -12.40 0.02 12.14
C GLY A 536 -11.86 -0.55 13.47
N ASP A 537 -10.55 -0.53 13.69
CA ASP A 537 -9.94 -0.95 14.96
C ASP A 537 -8.50 -0.42 15.06
N ALA A 538 -7.84 -0.58 16.21
CA ALA A 538 -6.48 -0.11 16.45
C ALA A 538 -5.73 -0.97 17.48
N VAL A 539 -4.43 -1.14 17.29
CA VAL A 539 -3.56 -1.88 18.23
C VAL A 539 -2.25 -1.12 18.47
N ALA A 540 -1.77 -1.15 19.71
CA ALA A 540 -0.51 -0.49 20.08
C ALA A 540 0.71 -1.28 19.61
N LEU A 541 1.67 -0.58 19.02
CA LEU A 541 3.02 -1.07 18.72
C LEU A 541 4.03 -0.69 19.82
N GLY A 542 3.65 0.26 20.68
CA GLY A 542 4.51 0.85 21.72
C GLY A 542 5.25 2.10 21.24
N ASN A 543 5.83 2.83 22.19
CA ASN A 543 6.48 4.13 22.00
C ASN A 543 5.57 5.18 21.33
N GLY A 544 4.27 5.19 21.64
CA GLY A 544 3.32 6.10 21.00
C GLY A 544 2.97 5.76 19.55
N LYS A 545 3.30 4.54 19.09
CA LYS A 545 2.93 4.04 17.76
C LYS A 545 1.77 3.06 17.79
N PHE A 546 0.94 3.10 16.75
CA PHE A 546 -0.25 2.25 16.63
C PHE A 546 -0.44 1.78 15.19
N LEU A 547 -1.03 0.60 15.02
CA LEU A 547 -1.72 0.28 13.77
C LEU A 547 -3.18 0.69 13.90
N VAL A 548 -3.74 1.27 12.85
CA VAL A 548 -5.14 1.72 12.78
C VAL A 548 -5.74 1.25 11.46
N ALA A 549 -6.88 0.57 11.53
CA ALA A 549 -7.65 0.20 10.36
C ALA A 549 -8.58 1.34 9.94
N GLU A 550 -8.56 1.69 8.66
CA GLU A 550 -9.57 2.53 8.01
C GLU A 550 -10.30 1.73 6.94
N ARG A 551 -11.61 1.95 6.81
CA ARG A 551 -12.41 1.16 5.88
C ARG A 551 -13.54 1.92 5.20
N ASP A 552 -13.98 1.38 4.08
CA ASP A 552 -15.25 1.69 3.42
C ASP A 552 -16.24 0.52 3.51
N ASP A 553 -17.41 0.64 2.88
CA ASP A 553 -18.46 -0.40 2.87
C ASP A 553 -18.40 -1.30 1.61
N ARG A 554 -17.33 -1.24 0.81
CA ARG A 554 -17.16 -2.09 -0.38
C ARG A 554 -16.48 -3.41 -0.01
N GLU A 555 -16.69 -4.43 -0.84
CA GLU A 555 -16.17 -5.79 -0.60
C GLU A 555 -15.15 -6.26 -1.66
N GLY A 556 -14.96 -5.49 -2.74
CA GLY A 556 -14.09 -5.83 -3.87
C GLY A 556 -12.60 -5.56 -3.61
N PHE A 557 -11.75 -5.91 -4.58
CA PHE A 557 -10.32 -5.61 -4.52
C PHE A 557 -10.00 -4.11 -4.58
N ASP A 558 -10.92 -3.31 -5.12
CA ASP A 558 -10.85 -1.85 -5.18
C ASP A 558 -11.33 -1.18 -3.88
N SER A 559 -11.77 -1.98 -2.89
CA SER A 559 -12.24 -1.49 -1.59
C SER A 559 -11.09 -1.01 -0.71
N ASN A 560 -11.45 -0.17 0.26
CA ASN A 560 -10.52 0.35 1.23
C ASN A 560 -10.62 -0.49 2.50
N LYS A 561 -9.58 -1.29 2.76
CA LYS A 561 -9.36 -2.02 4.01
C LYS A 561 -7.93 -1.72 4.46
N LEU A 562 -7.69 -0.44 4.73
CA LEU A 562 -6.38 0.16 4.87
C LEU A 562 -5.89 -0.04 6.30
N ILE A 563 -4.65 -0.48 6.46
CA ILE A 563 -3.99 -0.56 7.76
C ILE A 563 -2.85 0.44 7.74
N TYR A 564 -2.95 1.45 8.60
CA TYR A 564 -1.98 2.51 8.75
C TYR A 564 -1.14 2.31 10.01
N GLU A 565 0.16 2.59 9.95
CA GLU A 565 0.97 2.89 11.14
C GLU A 565 0.86 4.38 11.41
N ILE A 566 0.55 4.76 12.66
CA ILE A 566 0.62 6.15 13.12
C ILE A 566 1.66 6.32 14.22
N ASP A 567 2.18 7.55 14.33
CA ASP A 567 3.09 7.97 15.40
C ASP A 567 2.57 9.26 16.06
N LEU A 568 2.48 9.25 17.39
CA LEU A 568 2.14 10.43 18.18
C LEU A 568 3.34 11.39 18.35
N ALA A 569 4.56 10.97 18.02
CA ALA A 569 5.72 11.85 18.02
C ALA A 569 5.49 13.04 17.07
N GLY A 570 5.74 14.26 17.55
CA GLY A 570 5.49 15.49 16.79
C GLY A 570 4.03 15.95 16.73
N ALA A 571 3.07 15.09 17.08
CA ALA A 571 1.64 15.44 17.10
C ALA A 571 1.31 16.43 18.24
N THR A 572 0.44 17.39 17.96
CA THR A 572 0.00 18.37 18.96
C THR A 572 -1.05 17.75 19.89
N ASN A 573 -0.82 17.79 21.20
CA ASN A 573 -1.86 17.45 22.18
C ASN A 573 -2.92 18.58 22.21
N VAL A 574 -4.10 18.31 21.65
CA VAL A 574 -5.19 19.28 21.45
C VAL A 574 -6.19 19.36 22.60
N LYS A 575 -6.01 18.59 23.68
CA LYS A 575 -6.97 18.48 24.79
C LYS A 575 -7.42 19.82 25.37
N ASP A 576 -6.49 20.78 25.47
CA ASP A 576 -6.74 22.10 26.08
C ASP A 576 -6.55 23.26 25.07
N VAL A 577 -6.62 22.96 23.76
CA VAL A 577 -6.45 23.95 22.68
C VAL A 577 -7.77 24.68 22.41
N ASP A 578 -7.69 26.01 22.26
CA ASP A 578 -8.79 26.89 21.85
C ASP A 578 -8.48 27.44 20.45
N THR A 579 -9.28 27.04 19.47
CA THR A 579 -9.17 27.42 18.05
C THR A 579 -9.96 28.70 17.71
N GLY A 580 -10.61 29.34 18.68
CA GLY A 580 -11.35 30.58 18.48
C GLY A 580 -12.79 30.35 17.99
N GLU A 581 -13.11 30.80 16.78
CA GLU A 581 -14.49 30.75 16.25
C GLU A 581 -14.84 29.41 15.59
N GLN A 582 -13.87 28.74 14.97
CA GLN A 582 -14.02 27.40 14.40
C GLN A 582 -13.66 26.33 15.43
N THR A 583 -14.30 25.18 15.34
CA THR A 583 -13.92 23.97 16.08
C THR A 583 -12.81 23.22 15.34
N LEU A 584 -12.16 22.26 16.01
CA LEU A 584 -11.13 21.42 15.37
C LEU A 584 -11.67 20.67 14.14
N GLU A 585 -12.92 20.23 14.18
CA GLU A 585 -13.58 19.52 13.09
C GLU A 585 -13.91 20.42 11.89
N GLN A 586 -14.02 21.73 12.11
CA GLN A 586 -14.29 22.71 11.05
C GLN A 586 -13.04 23.23 10.33
N LEU A 587 -11.85 22.94 10.84
CA LEU A 587 -10.60 23.40 10.27
C LEU A 587 -10.16 22.52 9.09
N SER A 588 -9.77 23.14 7.99
CA SER A 588 -9.03 22.49 6.92
C SER A 588 -7.60 22.13 7.36
N VAL A 589 -6.94 21.22 6.64
CA VAL A 589 -5.54 20.84 6.90
C VAL A 589 -4.60 22.05 6.81
N ALA A 590 -4.87 22.96 5.87
CA ALA A 590 -4.11 24.21 5.74
C ALA A 590 -4.27 25.10 6.99
N GLU A 591 -5.50 25.28 7.48
CA GLU A 591 -5.75 26.08 8.69
C GLU A 591 -5.14 25.43 9.95
N LEU A 592 -5.16 24.09 10.05
CA LEU A 592 -4.46 23.36 11.13
C LEU A 592 -2.95 23.67 11.11
N SER A 593 -2.32 23.61 9.94
CA SER A 593 -0.91 23.94 9.75
C SER A 593 -0.60 25.40 10.12
N GLU A 594 -1.44 26.35 9.71
CA GLU A 594 -1.29 27.77 10.08
C GLU A 594 -1.38 28.01 11.59
N LEU A 595 -2.13 27.19 12.31
CA LEU A 595 -2.25 27.23 13.78
C LEU A 595 -1.14 26.43 14.49
N GLY A 596 -0.29 25.71 13.77
CA GLY A 596 0.73 24.82 14.35
C GLY A 596 0.12 23.60 15.06
N LEU A 597 -1.06 23.15 14.61
CA LEU A 597 -1.72 21.95 15.10
C LEU A 597 -1.37 20.79 14.19
N ASN A 598 -0.41 19.98 14.60
CA ASN A 598 0.05 18.83 13.85
C ASN A 598 -0.84 17.61 14.19
N PRO A 599 -1.52 17.01 13.21
CA PRO A 599 -2.05 15.67 13.34
C PRO A 599 -0.94 14.64 13.56
N VAL A 600 -1.33 13.41 13.88
CA VAL A 600 -0.41 12.27 13.93
C VAL A 600 0.23 12.04 12.56
N ASP A 601 1.52 11.68 12.53
CA ASP A 601 2.13 11.15 11.31
C ASP A 601 1.51 9.80 11.00
N LYS A 602 1.29 9.52 9.71
CA LYS A 602 0.57 8.31 9.27
C LYS A 602 1.18 7.76 7.99
N ARG A 603 1.39 6.45 7.95
CA ARG A 603 1.93 5.72 6.78
C ARG A 603 1.12 4.46 6.50
N LEU A 604 0.75 4.24 5.24
CA LEU A 604 0.07 3.00 4.84
C LEU A 604 1.03 1.82 4.99
N VAL A 605 0.59 0.79 5.72
CA VAL A 605 1.31 -0.47 5.84
C VAL A 605 0.83 -1.45 4.78
N VAL A 606 -0.49 -1.59 4.62
CA VAL A 606 -1.11 -2.48 3.62
C VAL A 606 -2.57 -2.11 3.39
N ASN A 607 -3.06 -2.26 2.14
CA ASN A 607 -4.49 -2.39 1.88
C ASN A 607 -4.85 -3.89 1.85
N ALA A 608 -5.54 -4.37 2.89
CA ALA A 608 -5.86 -5.79 3.04
C ALA A 608 -6.72 -6.32 1.87
N ALA A 609 -7.60 -5.48 1.31
CA ALA A 609 -8.42 -5.86 0.15
C ALA A 609 -7.58 -6.11 -1.10
N ALA A 610 -6.55 -5.27 -1.33
CA ALA A 610 -5.67 -5.40 -2.49
C ALA A 610 -4.91 -6.73 -2.51
N ILE A 611 -4.59 -7.28 -1.33
CA ILE A 611 -3.95 -8.59 -1.15
C ILE A 611 -4.93 -9.75 -0.90
N GLY A 612 -6.24 -9.51 -1.06
CA GLY A 612 -7.25 -10.57 -1.12
C GLY A 612 -8.25 -10.66 0.03
N TYR A 613 -8.21 -9.76 1.01
CA TYR A 613 -9.22 -9.68 2.08
C TYR A 613 -10.52 -9.05 1.55
N THR A 614 -11.24 -9.80 0.72
CA THR A 614 -12.42 -9.38 -0.04
C THR A 614 -13.67 -10.17 0.39
N GLY A 615 -14.86 -9.78 -0.08
CA GLY A 615 -16.13 -10.41 0.29
C GLY A 615 -16.59 -10.09 1.71
N VAL A 616 -16.01 -9.03 2.31
CA VAL A 616 -16.36 -8.49 3.62
C VAL A 616 -16.29 -6.96 3.54
N ASP A 617 -17.21 -6.29 4.21
CA ASP A 617 -17.39 -4.84 4.19
C ASP A 617 -16.76 -4.17 5.43
N LYS A 618 -16.95 -4.73 6.61
CA LYS A 618 -16.54 -4.13 7.89
C LYS A 618 -15.30 -4.78 8.49
N LEU A 619 -14.12 -4.24 8.20
CA LEU A 619 -12.90 -4.59 8.93
C LEU A 619 -12.91 -3.88 10.30
N GLU A 620 -13.27 -4.60 11.37
CA GLU A 620 -13.51 -4.03 12.72
C GLU A 620 -12.75 -4.77 13.84
N GLY A 621 -11.86 -5.71 13.49
CA GLY A 621 -10.90 -6.30 14.41
C GLY A 621 -9.47 -6.22 13.88
N LEU A 622 -8.53 -5.78 14.72
CA LEU A 622 -7.11 -5.67 14.41
C LEU A 622 -6.24 -6.04 15.63
N ALA A 623 -5.36 -7.03 15.48
CA ALA A 623 -4.42 -7.43 16.52
C ALA A 623 -2.99 -7.61 16.02
N LEU A 624 -2.02 -7.28 16.86
CA LEU A 624 -0.60 -7.56 16.65
C LEU A 624 -0.27 -8.94 17.23
N ILE A 625 0.23 -9.87 16.40
CA ILE A 625 0.69 -11.19 16.86
C ILE A 625 2.16 -11.12 17.26
N ASP A 626 2.98 -10.52 16.39
CA ASP A 626 4.39 -10.24 16.59
C ASP A 626 4.84 -9.13 15.62
N GLU A 627 6.14 -8.79 15.60
CA GLU A 627 6.69 -7.70 14.80
C GLU A 627 6.43 -7.81 13.29
N ASN A 628 6.18 -9.03 12.79
CA ASN A 628 6.00 -9.31 11.36
C ASN A 628 4.64 -9.97 11.06
N THR A 629 3.71 -10.00 12.01
CA THR A 629 2.42 -10.67 11.83
C THR A 629 1.29 -9.92 12.50
N ILE A 630 0.22 -9.66 11.75
CA ILE A 630 -1.02 -9.05 12.23
C ILE A 630 -2.22 -9.94 11.93
N ALA A 631 -3.25 -9.86 12.75
CA ALA A 631 -4.53 -10.51 12.53
C ALA A 631 -5.62 -9.47 12.32
N ILE A 632 -6.57 -9.79 11.44
CA ILE A 632 -7.73 -8.97 11.14
C ILE A 632 -9.03 -9.79 11.18
N LEU A 633 -10.12 -9.18 11.62
CA LEU A 633 -11.44 -9.83 11.72
C LEU A 633 -12.51 -8.85 11.21
N ASN A 634 -13.59 -9.37 10.61
CA ASN A 634 -14.71 -8.55 10.19
C ASN A 634 -15.94 -8.68 11.11
N ASP A 635 -16.68 -7.58 11.21
CA ASP A 635 -18.08 -7.62 11.58
C ASP A 635 -18.87 -8.13 10.35
N ASN A 636 -19.85 -8.99 10.62
CA ASN A 636 -20.68 -9.63 9.60
C ASN A 636 -22.17 -9.33 9.80
N ASP A 637 -22.54 -8.40 10.70
CA ASP A 637 -23.92 -8.05 11.05
C ASP A 637 -24.78 -9.28 11.40
N PHE A 638 -24.17 -10.29 12.03
CA PHE A 638 -24.77 -11.60 12.32
C PHE A 638 -25.32 -12.35 11.09
N GLY A 639 -24.92 -11.94 9.88
CA GLY A 639 -25.45 -12.46 8.61
C GLY A 639 -26.85 -11.96 8.27
N LEU A 640 -27.31 -10.86 8.89
CA LEU A 640 -28.60 -10.26 8.59
C LEU A 640 -28.57 -9.47 7.28
N LEU A 641 -29.75 -9.20 6.72
CA LEU A 641 -29.89 -8.23 5.62
C LEU A 641 -30.02 -6.84 6.19
N GLY A 642 -29.25 -5.88 5.66
CA GLY A 642 -29.40 -4.45 5.92
C GLY A 642 -30.66 -3.82 5.31
N GLU A 643 -31.80 -4.53 5.31
CA GLU A 643 -33.09 -4.00 4.86
C GLU A 643 -34.02 -3.70 6.05
N GLN A 644 -35.03 -2.85 5.80
CA GLN A 644 -36.07 -2.52 6.76
C GLN A 644 -36.82 -3.79 7.23
N ILE A 645 -36.86 -4.03 8.54
CA ILE A 645 -37.63 -5.13 9.12
C ILE A 645 -39.15 -4.82 9.04
N ALA A 646 -39.95 -5.81 8.64
CA ALA A 646 -41.36 -5.63 8.27
C ALA A 646 -42.33 -5.31 9.44
N GLY A 647 -41.85 -5.36 10.68
CA GLY A 647 -42.68 -5.16 11.87
C GLY A 647 -43.70 -6.29 12.12
N ASP A 648 -43.54 -7.46 11.48
CA ASP A 648 -44.47 -8.58 11.59
C ASP A 648 -43.99 -9.71 12.50
N GLY A 649 -42.81 -9.54 13.11
CA GLY A 649 -42.13 -10.52 13.95
C GLY A 649 -41.06 -11.35 13.25
N THR A 650 -40.85 -11.17 11.94
CA THR A 650 -39.93 -11.99 11.14
C THR A 650 -38.76 -11.20 10.57
N LEU A 651 -37.66 -11.91 10.33
CA LEU A 651 -36.50 -11.46 9.58
C LEU A 651 -36.58 -11.96 8.14
N THR A 652 -36.21 -11.12 7.19
CA THR A 652 -35.97 -11.55 5.82
C THR A 652 -34.68 -12.36 5.78
N ALA A 653 -34.70 -13.54 5.14
CA ALA A 653 -33.51 -14.37 5.00
C ALA A 653 -32.48 -13.67 4.10
N ASN A 654 -31.23 -13.55 4.55
CA ASN A 654 -30.13 -13.11 3.72
C ASN A 654 -29.73 -14.23 2.76
N PRO A 655 -29.89 -14.06 1.43
CA PRO A 655 -29.45 -15.07 0.47
C PRO A 655 -27.92 -15.21 0.42
N ASP A 656 -27.20 -14.13 0.74
CA ASP A 656 -25.74 -14.01 0.59
C ASP A 656 -25.15 -13.35 1.86
N PRO A 657 -25.18 -14.03 3.02
CA PRO A 657 -24.68 -13.46 4.27
C PRO A 657 -23.16 -13.27 4.23
N THR A 658 -22.70 -12.11 4.70
CA THR A 658 -21.27 -11.83 4.91
C THR A 658 -20.67 -12.91 5.82
N PRO A 659 -19.57 -13.57 5.42
CA PRO A 659 -18.90 -14.55 6.26
C PRO A 659 -18.27 -13.86 7.48
N VAL A 660 -18.00 -14.62 8.54
CA VAL A 660 -17.02 -14.20 9.55
C VAL A 660 -15.68 -14.74 9.10
N ARG A 661 -14.70 -13.86 8.99
CA ARG A 661 -13.43 -14.13 8.35
C ARG A 661 -12.29 -13.60 9.20
N LEU A 662 -11.35 -14.48 9.54
CA LEU A 662 -10.10 -14.12 10.20
C LEU A 662 -8.98 -14.11 9.15
N GLY A 663 -8.33 -12.97 8.97
CA GLY A 663 -7.14 -12.84 8.13
C GLY A 663 -5.87 -12.82 8.97
N ILE A 664 -4.83 -13.51 8.52
CA ILE A 664 -3.47 -13.41 9.06
C ILE A 664 -2.60 -12.81 7.96
N ILE A 665 -2.05 -11.62 8.22
CA ILE A 665 -1.11 -10.96 7.32
C ILE A 665 0.29 -11.12 7.90
N ALA A 666 1.18 -11.75 7.12
CA ALA A 666 2.58 -11.95 7.48
C ALA A 666 3.50 -11.14 6.54
N PHE A 667 4.58 -10.60 7.06
CA PHE A 667 5.59 -9.85 6.29
C PHE A 667 6.82 -10.74 6.03
N ASP A 668 6.60 -11.87 5.36
CA ASP A 668 7.57 -12.97 5.22
C ASP A 668 8.17 -13.13 3.82
N ARG A 669 7.58 -12.52 2.79
CA ARG A 669 8.18 -12.49 1.45
C ARG A 669 9.43 -11.60 1.43
N SER A 670 10.52 -12.08 0.85
CA SER A 670 11.80 -11.36 0.77
C SER A 670 11.63 -9.94 0.24
N ASN A 671 12.36 -8.99 0.84
CA ASN A 671 12.36 -7.57 0.47
C ASN A 671 13.65 -6.89 0.96
N GLY A 672 14.79 -7.55 0.78
CA GLY A 672 16.11 -7.02 1.18
C GLY A 672 16.78 -6.23 0.05
N LEU A 673 17.79 -5.43 0.39
CA LEU A 673 18.61 -4.68 -0.57
C LEU A 673 20.08 -4.75 -0.19
N ASP A 674 20.94 -4.47 -1.16
CA ASP A 674 22.32 -4.06 -0.89
C ASP A 674 22.44 -2.54 -0.92
N LEU A 675 22.83 -1.94 0.21
CA LEU A 675 22.84 -0.50 0.43
C LEU A 675 24.24 0.11 0.62
N SER A 676 25.31 -0.68 0.48
CA SER A 676 26.69 -0.20 0.72
C SER A 676 27.67 -0.66 -0.35
N ASP A 677 28.39 0.30 -0.94
CA ASP A 677 29.53 0.02 -1.84
C ASP A 677 30.86 -0.24 -1.08
N ARG A 678 30.82 -0.51 0.25
CA ARG A 678 32.00 -0.56 1.15
C ARG A 678 31.96 -1.67 2.20
N ASP A 679 31.11 -2.65 2.05
CA ASP A 679 30.86 -3.69 3.05
C ASP A 679 31.72 -4.97 2.84
N GLY A 680 32.47 -5.00 1.75
CA GLY A 680 33.45 -6.03 1.43
C GLY A 680 34.80 -5.87 2.15
N ALA A 681 35.67 -6.85 1.90
CA ALA A 681 37.01 -6.86 2.49
C ALA A 681 37.82 -5.63 2.07
N ASP A 682 38.54 -5.03 3.02
CA ASP A 682 39.35 -3.82 2.84
C ASP A 682 38.54 -2.57 2.39
N GLY A 683 37.21 -2.58 2.50
CA GLY A 683 36.32 -1.48 2.09
C GLY A 683 36.04 -1.43 0.58
N GLU A 684 36.22 -2.55 -0.10
CA GLU A 684 35.67 -2.79 -1.44
C GLU A 684 34.19 -3.17 -1.34
N GLY A 685 33.48 -3.17 -2.46
CA GLY A 685 32.09 -3.62 -2.51
C GLY A 685 31.91 -5.14 -2.36
N ALA A 686 30.74 -5.59 -1.93
CA ALA A 686 30.34 -6.98 -1.87
C ALA A 686 28.82 -7.13 -1.92
N ILE A 687 28.31 -8.21 -2.52
CA ILE A 687 26.87 -8.48 -2.56
C ILE A 687 26.37 -8.86 -1.15
N ASN A 688 25.49 -8.04 -0.58
CA ASN A 688 24.97 -8.20 0.78
C ASN A 688 23.50 -7.76 0.91
N ILE A 689 22.62 -8.54 0.28
CA ILE A 689 21.18 -8.29 0.29
C ILE A 689 20.58 -8.64 1.64
N GLN A 690 20.03 -7.64 2.34
CA GLN A 690 19.37 -7.80 3.64
C GLN A 690 18.31 -6.73 3.88
N ASN A 691 17.45 -6.93 4.88
CA ASN A 691 16.51 -5.90 5.33
C ASN A 691 17.23 -4.78 6.09
N HIS A 692 16.82 -3.54 5.85
CA HIS A 692 17.38 -2.33 6.45
C HIS A 692 16.26 -1.38 6.90
N PRO A 693 16.47 -0.54 7.93
CA PRO A 693 15.46 0.41 8.39
C PRO A 693 15.37 1.64 7.47
N VAL A 694 15.16 1.38 6.18
CA VAL A 694 15.15 2.34 5.07
C VAL A 694 13.84 2.17 4.30
N PHE A 695 13.34 3.27 3.76
CA PHE A 695 12.17 3.32 2.90
C PHE A 695 12.57 3.74 1.50
N GLY A 696 12.07 3.04 0.48
CA GLY A 696 12.19 3.47 -0.91
C GLY A 696 11.02 4.36 -1.31
N LEU A 697 11.32 5.43 -2.02
CA LEU A 697 10.35 6.20 -2.78
C LEU A 697 10.13 5.50 -4.13
N TYR A 698 8.88 5.22 -4.53
CA TYR A 698 8.64 4.48 -5.78
C TYR A 698 9.12 5.24 -7.01
N GLN A 699 8.80 6.53 -7.11
CA GLN A 699 9.36 7.48 -8.10
C GLN A 699 9.55 6.87 -9.49
N PRO A 700 8.46 6.59 -10.18
CA PRO A 700 8.55 5.92 -11.45
C PRO A 700 8.95 6.89 -12.55
N ASP A 701 9.99 6.52 -13.30
CA ASP A 701 10.36 7.20 -14.55
C ASP A 701 9.33 6.78 -15.63
N ALA A 702 9.42 5.55 -16.15
CA ALA A 702 8.44 5.06 -17.12
C ALA A 702 7.19 4.40 -16.49
N ILE A 703 6.05 4.59 -17.18
CA ILE A 703 4.78 3.93 -16.88
C ILE A 703 4.11 3.38 -18.14
N ASP A 704 3.35 2.30 -17.99
CA ASP A 704 2.45 1.78 -19.02
C ASP A 704 1.10 1.35 -18.42
N SER A 705 0.06 1.16 -19.23
CA SER A 705 -1.24 0.70 -18.79
C SER A 705 -1.78 -0.44 -19.64
N PHE A 706 -2.50 -1.35 -19.00
CA PHE A 706 -3.06 -2.52 -19.65
C PHE A 706 -4.37 -2.95 -19.00
N THR A 707 -5.18 -3.70 -19.74
CA THR A 707 -6.51 -4.14 -19.28
C THR A 707 -6.53 -5.65 -19.11
N VAL A 708 -7.00 -6.14 -17.96
CA VAL A 708 -7.30 -7.56 -17.73
C VAL A 708 -8.73 -7.69 -17.22
N ASN A 709 -9.55 -8.50 -17.90
CA ASN A 709 -10.96 -8.72 -17.53
C ASN A 709 -11.81 -7.43 -17.41
N GLY A 710 -11.43 -6.36 -18.12
CA GLY A 710 -12.12 -5.07 -18.08
C GLY A 710 -11.68 -4.14 -16.95
N GLU A 711 -10.70 -4.53 -16.13
CA GLU A 711 -10.05 -3.68 -15.14
C GLU A 711 -8.75 -3.12 -15.73
N THR A 712 -8.52 -1.82 -15.58
CA THR A 712 -7.30 -1.14 -16.03
C THR A 712 -6.27 -1.13 -14.90
N PHE A 713 -5.05 -1.51 -15.25
CA PHE A 713 -3.88 -1.49 -14.38
C PHE A 713 -2.82 -0.55 -14.95
N ILE A 714 -2.03 0.04 -14.07
CA ILE A 714 -0.84 0.82 -14.40
C ILE A 714 0.37 0.03 -13.90
N ILE A 715 1.39 -0.12 -14.74
CA ILE A 715 2.68 -0.68 -14.34
C ILE A 715 3.73 0.42 -14.34
N THR A 716 4.62 0.40 -13.35
CA THR A 716 5.65 1.43 -13.16
C THR A 716 7.03 0.82 -13.00
N ALA A 717 8.04 1.44 -13.61
CA ALA A 717 9.45 1.14 -13.39
C ALA A 717 9.99 2.09 -12.30
N ASN A 718 10.32 1.57 -11.12
CA ASN A 718 10.56 2.38 -9.92
C ASN A 718 12.04 2.75 -9.78
N GLU A 719 12.55 3.55 -10.71
CA GLU A 719 13.95 3.96 -10.82
C GLU A 719 14.39 4.86 -9.65
N GLY A 720 13.69 5.98 -9.48
CA GLY A 720 13.97 7.04 -8.52
C GLY A 720 14.89 8.13 -9.04
N ASP A 721 14.44 9.38 -8.99
CA ASP A 721 15.30 10.55 -9.23
C ASP A 721 15.18 11.65 -8.16
N ALA A 722 16.14 12.58 -8.17
CA ALA A 722 16.29 13.61 -7.15
C ALA A 722 16.29 15.01 -7.76
N ARG A 723 15.80 16.01 -7.02
CA ARG A 723 15.98 17.42 -7.39
C ARG A 723 17.32 17.96 -6.90
N ASP A 724 18.36 17.80 -7.70
CA ASP A 724 19.70 18.32 -7.38
C ASP A 724 20.21 19.34 -8.42
N TYR A 725 20.13 20.62 -8.05
CA TYR A 725 20.50 21.78 -8.87
C TYR A 725 21.52 22.68 -8.13
N ASP A 726 22.26 23.52 -8.86
CA ASP A 726 23.23 24.47 -8.27
C ASP A 726 22.58 25.38 -7.18
N GLY A 727 21.31 25.72 -7.34
CA GLY A 727 20.52 26.54 -6.41
C GLY A 727 19.78 25.78 -5.31
N PHE A 728 19.65 24.46 -5.39
CA PHE A 728 18.90 23.61 -4.46
C PHE A 728 19.39 22.17 -4.52
N ALA A 729 19.83 21.62 -3.39
CA ALA A 729 20.36 20.26 -3.32
C ALA A 729 19.53 19.40 -2.37
N GLU A 730 18.89 18.39 -2.93
CA GLU A 730 18.07 17.44 -2.19
C GLU A 730 18.88 16.24 -1.68
N GLU A 731 19.84 15.77 -2.48
CA GLU A 731 20.66 14.61 -2.14
C GLU A 731 21.56 14.87 -0.94
N VAL A 732 21.57 13.92 -0.01
CA VAL A 732 22.51 13.87 1.10
C VAL A 732 22.88 12.43 1.39
N ARG A 733 23.99 12.20 2.09
CA ARG A 733 24.37 10.86 2.55
C ARG A 733 23.97 10.67 4.00
N VAL A 734 23.57 9.45 4.37
CA VAL A 734 23.24 9.10 5.77
C VAL A 734 24.42 9.39 6.72
N GLY A 735 25.66 9.24 6.24
CA GLY A 735 26.86 9.51 7.01
C GLY A 735 27.15 11.00 7.26
N ASP A 736 26.49 11.92 6.55
CA ASP A 736 26.76 13.36 6.63
C ASP A 736 26.48 13.92 8.05
N GLU A 737 27.28 14.88 8.50
CA GLU A 737 27.10 15.51 9.81
C GLU A 737 25.77 16.28 9.91
N GLU A 738 25.23 16.74 8.79
CA GLU A 738 23.95 17.46 8.69
C GLU A 738 22.73 16.53 8.64
N TYR A 739 22.90 15.25 8.26
CA TYR A 739 21.84 14.24 8.31
C TYR A 739 21.80 13.54 9.68
N VAL A 740 21.06 14.14 10.61
CA VAL A 740 21.00 13.66 12.00
C VAL A 740 19.83 12.69 12.17
N LEU A 741 20.13 11.41 12.40
CA LEU A 741 19.09 10.42 12.76
C LEU A 741 18.58 10.64 14.18
N ASP A 742 17.26 10.58 14.38
CA ASP A 742 16.65 10.68 15.71
C ASP A 742 17.08 9.49 16.59
N PRO A 743 17.76 9.72 17.73
CA PRO A 743 18.21 8.64 18.61
C PRO A 743 17.10 7.85 19.30
N ALA A 744 15.86 8.36 19.34
CA ALA A 744 14.70 7.64 19.86
C ALA A 744 14.24 6.55 18.87
N VAL A 745 14.36 6.81 17.57
CA VAL A 745 14.02 5.86 16.50
C VAL A 745 15.22 4.97 16.16
N PHE A 746 16.41 5.55 16.08
CA PHE A 746 17.66 4.90 15.70
C PHE A 746 18.67 4.89 16.87
N PRO A 747 18.46 4.09 17.93
CA PRO A 747 19.39 4.01 19.05
C PRO A 747 20.79 3.49 18.65
N ASN A 748 20.91 2.90 17.46
CA ASN A 748 22.13 2.40 16.83
C ASN A 748 22.65 3.32 15.70
N ALA A 749 22.29 4.61 15.67
CA ALA A 749 22.66 5.55 14.61
C ALA A 749 24.16 5.58 14.27
N GLU A 750 25.07 5.44 15.25
CA GLU A 750 26.53 5.39 14.99
C GLU A 750 26.91 4.22 14.07
N ALA A 751 26.27 3.06 14.24
CA ALA A 751 26.52 1.88 13.42
C ALA A 751 25.89 2.01 12.03
N LEU A 752 24.67 2.56 11.94
CA LEU A 752 24.00 2.80 10.65
C LEU A 752 24.79 3.77 9.78
N ARG A 753 25.43 4.77 10.38
CA ARG A 753 26.23 5.78 9.68
C ARG A 753 27.62 5.30 9.26
N ASP A 754 28.01 4.06 9.55
CA ASP A 754 29.24 3.48 9.01
C ASP A 754 29.10 3.31 7.49
N ASN A 755 30.16 3.63 6.74
CA ASN A 755 30.17 3.50 5.28
C ASN A 755 29.92 2.07 4.82
N ALA A 756 30.30 1.07 5.61
CA ALA A 756 30.04 -0.35 5.36
C ALA A 756 28.60 -0.78 5.66
N VAL A 757 27.73 0.15 6.08
CA VAL A 757 26.31 -0.12 6.42
C VAL A 757 25.40 0.79 5.59
N LEU A 758 25.12 2.02 6.02
CA LEU A 758 24.32 2.98 5.25
C LEU A 758 25.04 4.31 5.03
N GLY A 759 26.21 4.54 5.64
CA GLY A 759 26.86 5.86 5.71
C GLY A 759 27.08 6.53 4.35
N ARG A 760 27.15 5.73 3.28
CA ARG A 760 27.29 6.22 1.91
C ARG A 760 26.00 6.31 1.11
N LEU A 761 24.92 5.67 1.57
CA LEU A 761 23.63 5.67 0.91
C LEU A 761 23.16 7.10 0.66
N THR A 762 22.88 7.42 -0.59
CA THR A 762 22.25 8.66 -1.02
C THR A 762 20.76 8.61 -0.66
N VAL A 763 20.29 9.64 0.03
CA VAL A 763 18.93 9.79 0.56
C VAL A 763 18.44 11.22 0.36
N THR A 764 17.14 11.44 0.50
CA THR A 764 16.55 12.78 0.46
C THR A 764 16.74 13.51 1.80
N ASN A 765 17.01 14.82 1.73
CA ASN A 765 16.95 15.73 2.89
C ASN A 765 15.60 16.48 2.99
N ALA A 766 14.71 16.31 2.01
CA ALA A 766 13.47 17.09 1.90
C ALA A 766 12.31 16.47 2.71
N THR A 767 12.36 15.16 2.95
CA THR A 767 11.36 14.39 3.69
C THR A 767 12.04 13.45 4.70
N GLY A 768 11.28 12.92 5.66
CA GLY A 768 11.77 11.98 6.68
C GLY A 768 12.04 12.57 8.08
N ASP A 769 12.11 13.89 8.22
CA ASP A 769 11.93 14.61 9.50
C ASP A 769 10.43 14.85 9.72
N THR A 770 9.75 13.86 10.30
CA THR A 770 8.28 13.90 10.50
C THR A 770 7.87 14.76 11.70
N THR A 771 8.83 15.16 12.55
CA THR A 771 8.58 16.01 13.72
C THR A 771 8.92 17.48 13.51
N GLY A 772 9.69 17.79 12.46
CA GLY A 772 10.15 19.14 12.12
C GLY A 772 11.20 19.68 13.09
N ASP A 773 11.91 18.81 13.80
CA ASP A 773 12.90 19.19 14.83
C ASP A 773 14.35 19.20 14.31
N GLY A 774 14.55 18.86 13.04
CA GLY A 774 15.84 18.75 12.37
C GLY A 774 16.51 17.38 12.54
N GLN A 775 15.81 16.38 13.10
CA GLN A 775 16.27 15.00 13.20
C GLN A 775 15.36 14.08 12.38
N PHE A 776 15.96 13.22 11.56
CA PHE A 776 15.24 12.32 10.69
C PHE A 776 14.73 11.11 11.48
N ASN A 777 13.41 10.95 11.49
CA ASN A 777 12.69 9.80 12.04
C ASN A 777 12.60 8.66 11.02
N ARG A 778 12.87 8.96 9.74
CA ARG A 778 12.79 8.02 8.64
C ARG A 778 13.93 8.25 7.65
N ILE A 779 14.54 7.17 7.18
CA ILE A 779 15.56 7.19 6.13
C ILE A 779 14.86 6.86 4.82
N GLU A 780 14.83 7.81 3.88
CA GLU A 780 14.16 7.69 2.59
C GLU A 780 15.18 7.73 1.45
N MET A 781 15.29 6.63 0.70
CA MET A 781 16.15 6.51 -0.48
C MET A 781 15.34 6.73 -1.77
N PHE A 782 16.04 7.12 -2.82
CA PHE A 782 15.49 7.22 -4.16
C PHE A 782 15.26 5.83 -4.76
N GLY A 783 14.11 5.64 -5.38
CA GLY A 783 13.77 4.43 -6.12
C GLY A 783 13.21 3.29 -5.26
N GLY A 784 12.33 2.50 -5.87
CA GLY A 784 11.79 1.26 -5.30
C GLY A 784 12.66 0.03 -5.60
N ARG A 785 13.60 0.17 -6.55
CA ARG A 785 14.45 -0.91 -7.10
C ARG A 785 13.64 -2.12 -7.57
N SER A 786 12.44 -1.85 -8.08
CA SER A 786 11.42 -2.82 -8.44
C SER A 786 10.57 -2.30 -9.60
N PHE A 787 9.67 -3.13 -10.08
CA PHE A 787 8.45 -2.66 -10.74
C PHE A 787 7.23 -2.88 -9.83
N SER A 788 6.22 -2.03 -10.02
CA SER A 788 4.93 -2.12 -9.34
C SER A 788 3.77 -2.16 -10.32
N ILE A 789 2.68 -2.81 -9.92
CA ILE A 789 1.37 -2.76 -10.59
C ILE A 789 0.40 -2.07 -9.65
N TRP A 790 -0.37 -1.13 -10.20
CA TRP A 790 -1.38 -0.33 -9.51
C TRP A 790 -2.72 -0.51 -10.19
N ASP A 791 -3.82 -0.36 -9.44
CA ASP A 791 -5.13 -0.20 -10.04
C ASP A 791 -5.35 1.25 -10.53
N ALA A 792 -6.43 1.47 -11.27
CA ALA A 792 -6.80 2.79 -11.79
C ALA A 792 -6.97 3.90 -10.72
N ASN A 793 -7.16 3.53 -9.45
CA ASN A 793 -7.33 4.43 -8.32
C ASN A 793 -6.03 4.64 -7.52
N GLY A 794 -4.91 4.05 -7.95
CA GLY A 794 -3.62 4.18 -7.28
C GLY A 794 -3.40 3.21 -6.10
N ASN A 795 -4.23 2.17 -5.96
CA ASN A 795 -3.94 1.12 -4.97
C ASN A 795 -2.83 0.21 -5.51
N LEU A 796 -1.82 -0.08 -4.68
CA LEU A 796 -0.79 -1.06 -4.99
C LEU A 796 -1.41 -2.46 -5.10
N VAL A 797 -1.26 -3.07 -6.28
CA VAL A 797 -1.74 -4.43 -6.59
C VAL A 797 -0.63 -5.45 -6.40
N TYR A 798 0.59 -5.12 -6.83
CA TYR A 798 1.76 -5.97 -6.73
C TYR A 798 3.03 -5.11 -6.77
N ASP A 799 4.05 -5.51 -6.01
CA ASP A 799 5.43 -5.02 -6.16
C ASP A 799 6.37 -6.23 -6.22
N SER A 800 7.41 -6.14 -7.05
CA SER A 800 8.38 -7.23 -7.24
C SER A 800 9.34 -7.43 -6.07
N GLY A 801 9.27 -6.61 -5.02
CA GLY A 801 10.09 -6.77 -3.82
C GLY A 801 11.57 -6.57 -4.14
N ASP A 802 12.38 -7.55 -3.78
CA ASP A 802 13.82 -7.59 -4.04
C ASP A 802 14.21 -8.51 -5.20
N ASP A 803 13.25 -8.87 -6.07
CA ASP A 803 13.48 -9.79 -7.18
C ASP A 803 14.69 -9.33 -8.03
N PHE A 804 14.80 -8.04 -8.37
CA PHE A 804 15.85 -7.54 -9.26
C PHE A 804 17.25 -7.65 -8.65
N GLU A 805 17.40 -7.30 -7.37
CA GLU A 805 18.64 -7.48 -6.60
C GLU A 805 19.05 -8.96 -6.60
N ARG A 806 18.12 -9.85 -6.24
CA ARG A 806 18.39 -11.29 -6.12
C ARG A 806 18.69 -11.93 -7.48
N ILE A 807 17.97 -11.56 -8.52
CA ILE A 807 18.13 -12.10 -9.87
C ILE A 807 19.47 -11.67 -10.45
N THR A 808 19.84 -10.39 -10.36
CA THR A 808 21.12 -9.90 -10.89
C THR A 808 22.29 -10.45 -10.10
N ALA A 809 22.19 -10.54 -8.76
CA ALA A 809 23.18 -11.21 -7.93
C ALA A 809 23.38 -12.69 -8.30
N ALA A 810 22.32 -13.39 -8.67
CA ALA A 810 22.39 -14.81 -9.04
C ALA A 810 22.89 -15.03 -10.48
N GLN A 811 22.47 -14.19 -11.42
CA GLN A 811 22.70 -14.44 -12.86
C GLN A 811 23.89 -13.67 -13.44
N VAL A 812 24.19 -12.48 -12.93
CA VAL A 812 25.27 -11.59 -13.39
C VAL A 812 26.04 -10.95 -12.22
N PRO A 813 26.52 -11.74 -11.24
CA PRO A 813 27.15 -11.21 -10.02
C PRO A 813 28.36 -10.30 -10.28
N GLU A 814 29.05 -10.45 -11.41
CA GLU A 814 30.20 -9.61 -11.77
C GLU A 814 29.85 -8.14 -12.05
N ILE A 815 28.58 -7.84 -12.36
CA ILE A 815 28.07 -6.49 -12.65
C ILE A 815 26.89 -6.12 -11.75
N PHE A 816 26.71 -6.83 -10.63
CA PHE A 816 25.70 -6.50 -9.63
C PHE A 816 25.82 -5.03 -9.18
N ASN A 817 24.68 -4.32 -9.15
CA ASN A 817 24.55 -2.91 -8.81
C ASN A 817 25.73 -2.07 -9.34
N SER A 818 25.95 -2.16 -10.66
CA SER A 818 27.08 -1.51 -11.34
C SER A 818 26.60 -0.59 -12.47
N ASN A 819 27.52 0.18 -13.06
CA ASN A 819 27.27 0.90 -14.31
C ASN A 819 27.45 0.00 -15.55
N GLY A 820 26.93 -1.24 -15.49
CA GLY A 820 26.95 -2.22 -16.58
C GLY A 820 28.32 -2.82 -16.90
N THR A 821 29.32 -2.65 -16.03
CA THR A 821 30.69 -3.16 -16.26
C THR A 821 31.30 -3.77 -14.99
N PRO A 822 32.14 -4.81 -15.10
CA PRO A 822 32.77 -5.41 -13.92
C PRO A 822 33.68 -4.46 -13.13
N GLU A 823 34.23 -3.43 -13.79
CA GLU A 823 35.03 -2.39 -13.15
C GLU A 823 34.23 -1.50 -12.20
N THR A 824 32.91 -1.48 -12.36
CA THR A 824 31.97 -0.69 -11.56
C THR A 824 31.10 -1.57 -10.67
N PHE A 825 31.47 -2.83 -10.47
CA PHE A 825 30.82 -3.75 -9.53
C PHE A 825 30.48 -3.04 -8.21
N ASP A 826 29.21 -3.13 -7.82
CA ASP A 826 28.66 -2.66 -6.55
C ASP A 826 28.69 -1.14 -6.32
N THR A 827 29.07 -0.34 -7.33
CA THR A 827 29.14 1.13 -7.22
C THR A 827 27.79 1.85 -7.23
N ARG A 828 26.68 1.13 -7.40
CA ARG A 828 25.30 1.65 -7.35
C ARG A 828 24.52 1.18 -6.13
N SER A 829 25.08 0.31 -5.28
CA SER A 829 24.40 -0.15 -4.05
C SER A 829 24.15 0.99 -3.06
N ASP A 830 25.07 1.97 -2.96
CA ASP A 830 24.86 3.21 -2.19
C ASP A 830 23.93 4.23 -2.87
N ASN A 831 23.26 3.85 -3.97
CA ASN A 831 22.43 4.74 -4.79
C ASN A 831 21.12 4.04 -5.25
N LYS A 832 20.79 3.98 -6.56
CA LYS A 832 19.54 3.41 -7.09
C LYS A 832 19.63 1.89 -7.45
N GLY A 833 20.76 1.23 -7.19
CA GLY A 833 20.90 -0.23 -7.30
C GLY A 833 20.76 -0.79 -8.73
N PRO A 834 19.78 -1.67 -9.01
CA PRO A 834 19.54 -2.20 -10.36
C PRO A 834 19.03 -1.18 -11.40
N GLU A 835 18.36 -0.11 -10.95
CA GLU A 835 17.78 0.98 -11.78
C GLU A 835 16.80 0.54 -12.88
N PRO A 836 15.56 0.18 -12.51
CA PRO A 836 14.51 -0.07 -13.49
C PRO A 836 13.97 1.24 -14.07
N GLU A 837 14.33 1.52 -15.31
CA GLU A 837 14.07 2.78 -16.03
C GLU A 837 12.78 2.72 -16.84
N SER A 838 12.71 1.73 -17.73
CA SER A 838 11.63 1.61 -18.70
C SER A 838 10.71 0.43 -18.43
N VAL A 839 9.44 0.57 -18.83
CA VAL A 839 8.49 -0.53 -18.85
C VAL A 839 7.56 -0.46 -20.07
N VAL A 840 7.29 -1.62 -20.67
CA VAL A 840 6.24 -1.78 -21.69
C VAL A 840 5.53 -3.12 -21.52
N VAL A 841 4.22 -3.14 -21.77
CA VAL A 841 3.41 -4.37 -21.76
C VAL A 841 3.06 -4.78 -23.19
N GLY A 842 3.24 -6.07 -23.50
CA GLY A 842 2.95 -6.64 -24.82
C GLY A 842 2.14 -7.93 -24.75
N GLU A 843 1.18 -8.08 -25.66
CA GLU A 843 0.40 -9.31 -25.83
C GLU A 843 1.09 -10.28 -26.80
N VAL A 844 1.41 -11.48 -26.33
CA VAL A 844 2.00 -12.56 -27.13
C VAL A 844 1.15 -13.82 -26.99
N GLY A 845 0.36 -14.11 -28.02
CA GLY A 845 -0.59 -15.20 -27.98
C GLY A 845 -1.80 -14.85 -27.11
N ASP A 846 -1.99 -15.58 -26.00
CA ASP A 846 -3.03 -15.34 -25.00
C ASP A 846 -2.47 -14.79 -23.67
N ARG A 847 -1.19 -14.38 -23.68
CA ARG A 847 -0.46 -13.91 -22.50
C ARG A 847 -0.04 -12.46 -22.65
N LEU A 848 -0.06 -11.75 -21.53
CA LEU A 848 0.51 -10.42 -21.40
C LEU A 848 1.87 -10.52 -20.71
N TYR A 849 2.89 -9.94 -21.33
CA TYR A 849 4.23 -9.84 -20.76
C TYR A 849 4.59 -8.38 -20.49
N ALA A 850 5.11 -8.11 -19.30
CA ALA A 850 5.79 -6.88 -18.98
C ALA A 850 7.29 -7.05 -19.22
N PHE A 851 7.89 -6.07 -19.89
CA PHE A 851 9.32 -5.96 -20.14
C PHE A 851 9.83 -4.73 -19.40
N ILE A 852 10.81 -4.90 -18.51
CA ILE A 852 11.36 -3.84 -17.67
C ILE A 852 12.85 -3.70 -17.96
N GLY A 853 13.28 -2.53 -18.44
CA GLY A 853 14.69 -2.23 -18.76
C GLY A 853 15.44 -1.79 -17.52
N LEU A 854 16.69 -2.27 -17.36
CA LEU A 854 17.58 -1.85 -16.27
C LEU A 854 18.69 -0.95 -16.81
N GLU A 855 18.64 0.36 -16.58
CA GLU A 855 19.56 1.34 -17.19
C GLU A 855 21.01 1.15 -16.73
N ARG A 856 21.27 0.85 -15.46
CA ARG A 856 22.66 0.67 -14.99
C ARG A 856 23.14 -0.75 -15.08
N THR A 857 22.59 -1.64 -14.26
CA THR A 857 23.04 -3.04 -14.23
C THR A 857 22.89 -3.71 -15.60
N GLY A 858 21.94 -3.23 -16.42
CA GLY A 858 21.76 -3.64 -17.81
C GLY A 858 20.80 -4.82 -17.94
N GLY A 859 20.23 -4.96 -19.13
CA GLY A 859 19.33 -6.06 -19.48
C GLY A 859 17.85 -5.74 -19.30
N VAL A 860 17.02 -6.76 -19.55
CA VAL A 860 15.56 -6.68 -19.47
C VAL A 860 15.02 -7.79 -18.58
N MET A 861 14.21 -7.41 -17.58
CA MET A 861 13.41 -8.33 -16.78
C MET A 861 12.09 -8.60 -17.48
N VAL A 862 11.65 -9.86 -17.52
CA VAL A 862 10.39 -10.26 -18.15
C VAL A 862 9.47 -10.95 -17.16
N TYR A 863 8.24 -10.44 -17.05
CA TYR A 863 7.19 -11.00 -16.21
C TYR A 863 5.94 -11.27 -17.04
N ASP A 864 5.26 -12.38 -16.79
CA ASP A 864 3.90 -12.60 -17.28
C ASP A 864 2.92 -11.95 -16.31
N VAL A 865 2.17 -10.98 -16.81
CA VAL A 865 1.22 -10.16 -16.06
C VAL A 865 -0.23 -10.48 -16.44
N THR A 866 -0.47 -11.63 -17.08
CA THR A 866 -1.83 -12.10 -17.41
C THR A 866 -2.71 -12.22 -16.15
N GLN A 867 -2.08 -12.44 -14.99
CA GLN A 867 -2.70 -12.33 -13.67
C GLN A 867 -2.02 -11.19 -12.89
N PRO A 868 -2.53 -9.94 -12.96
CA PRO A 868 -1.83 -8.77 -12.41
C PRO A 868 -1.59 -8.81 -10.91
N ARG A 869 -2.44 -9.55 -10.18
CA ARG A 869 -2.35 -9.74 -8.72
C ARG A 869 -1.40 -10.87 -8.32
N SER A 870 -0.89 -11.63 -9.28
CA SER A 870 0.10 -12.69 -9.08
C SER A 870 1.00 -12.83 -10.32
N PRO A 871 1.76 -11.79 -10.71
CA PRO A 871 2.69 -11.88 -11.84
C PRO A 871 3.73 -12.98 -11.62
N HIS A 872 4.23 -13.58 -12.69
CA HIS A 872 5.30 -14.59 -12.61
C HIS A 872 6.54 -14.13 -13.37
N PHE A 873 7.71 -14.26 -12.74
CA PHE A 873 8.99 -14.02 -13.40
C PHE A 873 9.27 -15.06 -14.48
N VAL A 874 9.55 -14.62 -15.70
CA VAL A 874 9.74 -15.47 -16.88
C VAL A 874 11.22 -15.69 -17.15
N GLU A 875 11.97 -14.61 -17.32
CA GLU A 875 13.41 -14.60 -17.55
C GLU A 875 14.01 -13.20 -17.34
N TYR A 876 15.33 -13.18 -17.17
CA TYR A 876 16.15 -11.97 -17.26
C TYR A 876 17.04 -12.12 -18.49
N PHE A 877 16.99 -11.14 -19.39
CA PHE A 877 17.80 -11.10 -20.59
C PHE A 877 18.93 -10.06 -20.39
N PRO A 878 20.17 -10.49 -20.07
CA PRO A 878 21.27 -9.57 -19.88
C PRO A 878 21.67 -8.90 -21.20
N ASN A 879 22.20 -7.69 -21.11
CA ASN A 879 22.71 -6.99 -22.28
C ASN A 879 23.93 -7.70 -22.91
N ASP A 880 24.09 -7.51 -24.22
CA ASP A 880 25.38 -7.78 -24.87
C ASP A 880 26.41 -6.74 -24.40
N ALA A 881 27.70 -7.08 -24.44
CA ALA A 881 28.77 -6.16 -24.06
C ALA A 881 28.84 -4.85 -24.89
N ASP A 882 28.17 -4.82 -26.05
CA ASP A 882 28.09 -3.64 -26.92
C ASP A 882 26.81 -2.80 -26.69
N ASP A 883 25.85 -3.29 -25.91
CA ASP A 883 24.59 -2.61 -25.58
C ASP A 883 24.63 -2.16 -24.11
N GLN A 884 24.59 -0.86 -23.86
CA GLN A 884 24.67 -0.29 -22.50
C GLN A 884 23.57 0.71 -22.27
N SER A 885 22.93 0.58 -21.10
CA SER A 885 21.87 1.46 -20.61
C SER A 885 20.57 1.44 -21.41
N PRO A 886 19.78 0.35 -21.31
CA PRO A 886 18.40 0.31 -21.78
C PRO A 886 17.60 1.48 -21.23
N GLU A 887 17.16 2.34 -22.13
CA GLU A 887 16.46 3.59 -21.85
C GLU A 887 15.02 3.48 -22.37
N GLY A 888 14.86 3.40 -23.69
CA GLY A 888 13.56 3.23 -24.35
C GLY A 888 13.25 1.77 -24.68
N LEU A 889 12.03 1.33 -24.41
CA LEU A 889 11.49 0.04 -24.85
C LEU A 889 10.27 0.23 -25.76
N ILE A 890 10.22 -0.50 -26.87
CA ILE A 890 8.99 -0.65 -27.66
C ILE A 890 8.66 -2.12 -27.93
N PHE A 891 7.41 -2.49 -27.66
CA PHE A 891 6.85 -3.76 -28.10
C PHE A 891 6.20 -3.60 -29.48
N ILE A 892 6.59 -4.45 -30.44
CA ILE A 892 6.00 -4.50 -31.78
C ILE A 892 5.22 -5.81 -31.91
N PRO A 893 3.87 -5.79 -31.99
CA PRO A 893 3.07 -6.99 -32.16
C PRO A 893 3.42 -7.76 -33.44
N ALA A 894 3.19 -9.08 -33.45
CA ALA A 894 3.46 -9.91 -34.62
C ALA A 894 2.73 -9.44 -35.89
N ALA A 895 1.54 -8.86 -35.75
CA ALA A 895 0.73 -8.34 -36.87
C ALA A 895 1.40 -7.14 -37.57
N ASP A 896 2.18 -6.37 -36.82
CA ASP A 896 2.83 -5.13 -37.24
C ASP A 896 4.31 -5.34 -37.57
N SER A 897 4.89 -6.42 -37.05
CA SER A 897 6.30 -6.78 -37.25
C SER A 897 6.63 -7.14 -38.71
N PRO A 898 7.83 -6.79 -39.20
CA PRO A 898 8.26 -7.12 -40.56
C PRO A 898 8.46 -8.62 -40.85
N ASN A 899 8.78 -9.41 -39.83
CA ASN A 899 9.02 -10.86 -39.92
C ASN A 899 7.80 -11.70 -39.48
N GLY A 900 6.71 -11.07 -39.04
CA GLY A 900 5.52 -11.75 -38.52
C GLY A 900 5.71 -12.41 -37.16
N GLN A 901 6.72 -12.00 -36.39
CA GLN A 901 6.97 -12.42 -35.01
C GLN A 901 6.94 -11.20 -34.08
N PRO A 902 6.44 -11.31 -32.84
CA PRO A 902 6.50 -10.19 -31.91
C PRO A 902 7.96 -9.80 -31.64
N LEU A 903 8.24 -8.50 -31.61
CA LEU A 903 9.57 -7.96 -31.37
C LEU A 903 9.57 -7.04 -30.14
N LEU A 904 10.70 -7.02 -29.43
CA LEU A 904 11.05 -5.97 -28.47
C LEU A 904 12.25 -5.21 -29.03
N VAL A 905 12.13 -3.89 -29.15
CA VAL A 905 13.27 -3.03 -29.53
C VAL A 905 13.70 -2.24 -28.30
N ILE A 906 15.00 -2.22 -28.08
CA ILE A 906 15.65 -1.58 -26.94
C ILE A 906 16.55 -0.48 -27.47
N SER A 907 16.34 0.73 -27.00
CA SER A 907 17.27 1.85 -27.15
C SER A 907 18.25 1.83 -25.99
N ASN A 908 19.55 1.85 -26.30
CA ASN A 908 20.62 1.78 -25.29
C ASN A 908 21.43 3.08 -25.31
N GLU A 909 21.16 3.97 -24.36
CA GLU A 909 21.48 5.39 -24.38
C GLU A 909 23.00 5.64 -24.32
N VAL A 910 23.68 5.14 -23.29
CA VAL A 910 25.14 5.25 -23.12
C VAL A 910 25.91 4.69 -24.32
N SER A 911 25.46 3.57 -24.89
CA SER A 911 26.11 2.96 -26.06
C SER A 911 25.71 3.58 -27.41
N GLY A 912 24.60 4.32 -27.46
CA GLY A 912 23.99 4.83 -28.69
C GLY A 912 23.54 3.71 -29.64
N THR A 913 23.08 2.58 -29.12
CA THR A 913 22.73 1.39 -29.93
C THR A 913 21.26 1.02 -29.83
N ILE A 914 20.76 0.38 -30.88
CA ILE A 914 19.45 -0.27 -30.92
C ILE A 914 19.65 -1.78 -30.90
N ALA A 915 19.02 -2.49 -29.99
CA ALA A 915 18.93 -3.95 -29.99
C ALA A 915 17.51 -4.39 -30.39
N ILE A 916 17.41 -5.42 -31.24
CA ILE A 916 16.13 -5.98 -31.67
C ILE A 916 16.07 -7.44 -31.22
N LEU A 917 15.09 -7.72 -30.36
CA LEU A 917 14.81 -9.04 -29.82
C LEU A 917 13.55 -9.60 -30.48
N GLU A 918 13.59 -10.84 -30.93
CA GLU A 918 12.41 -11.63 -31.28
C GLU A 918 11.88 -12.34 -30.03
N ILE A 919 10.56 -12.34 -29.84
CA ILE A 919 9.88 -12.96 -28.71
C ILE A 919 9.29 -14.29 -29.19
N ASN A 920 9.75 -15.41 -28.65
CA ASN A 920 9.32 -16.75 -29.06
C ASN A 920 8.01 -17.17 -28.38
N PRO A 921 6.87 -17.19 -29.10
CA PRO A 921 5.56 -17.49 -28.51
C PRO A 921 5.39 -18.97 -28.12
N ASN A 922 6.27 -19.88 -28.58
CA ASN A 922 6.11 -21.32 -28.39
C ASN A 922 6.85 -21.87 -27.16
N ARG A 923 7.42 -21.01 -26.31
CA ARG A 923 8.10 -21.43 -25.07
C ARG A 923 7.17 -22.25 -24.17
N ASP A 924 5.92 -21.81 -24.01
CA ASP A 924 5.00 -22.39 -23.04
C ASP A 924 4.31 -23.68 -23.56
N GLU A 925 4.16 -23.83 -24.88
CA GLU A 925 3.75 -25.11 -25.50
C GLU A 925 4.79 -26.23 -25.26
N LEU A 926 6.07 -25.88 -25.04
CA LEU A 926 7.16 -26.82 -24.76
C LEU A 926 7.25 -27.21 -23.28
N LEU A 927 6.64 -26.44 -22.38
CA LEU A 927 6.64 -26.67 -20.93
C LEU A 927 5.45 -27.49 -20.42
N GLY A 928 4.37 -27.59 -21.21
CA GLY A 928 3.23 -28.46 -20.93
C GLY A 928 2.43 -28.08 -19.68
N THR A 929 1.39 -27.26 -19.87
CA THR A 929 0.28 -26.96 -18.94
C THR A 929 0.64 -26.57 -17.50
N ASP A 930 0.33 -25.32 -17.15
CA ASP A 930 -0.19 -24.82 -15.85
C ASP A 930 0.42 -25.39 -14.56
N THR A 931 1.73 -25.67 -14.53
CA THR A 931 2.41 -25.92 -13.26
C THR A 931 3.27 -24.70 -12.96
N PRO A 932 2.85 -23.83 -12.03
CA PRO A 932 3.66 -22.69 -11.59
C PRO A 932 5.02 -23.21 -11.11
N ILE A 933 6.10 -22.63 -11.59
CA ILE A 933 7.35 -22.66 -10.83
C ILE A 933 7.09 -21.66 -9.70
N ALA A 934 6.70 -22.15 -8.53
CA ALA A 934 6.55 -21.29 -7.36
C ALA A 934 7.93 -20.69 -7.03
N MET A 935 8.02 -19.37 -6.88
CA MET A 935 9.23 -18.71 -6.38
C MET A 935 9.56 -19.06 -4.92
N ASP A 936 8.75 -19.89 -4.25
CA ASP A 936 9.14 -20.56 -3.01
C ASP A 936 10.40 -21.44 -3.22
N ASP A 937 10.69 -21.83 -4.47
CA ASP A 937 11.93 -22.51 -4.86
C ASP A 937 13.11 -21.54 -5.17
N ALA A 938 12.98 -20.21 -4.98
CA ALA A 938 14.11 -19.29 -5.09
C ALA A 938 15.15 -19.51 -3.97
N ASP A 939 14.74 -20.12 -2.86
CA ASP A 939 15.65 -20.66 -1.84
C ASP A 939 16.41 -21.91 -2.34
N ASP A 940 15.86 -22.63 -3.33
CA ASP A 940 16.48 -23.83 -3.92
C ASP A 940 17.46 -23.47 -5.05
N LEU A 941 17.26 -22.34 -5.75
CA LEU A 941 18.24 -21.80 -6.73
C LEU A 941 19.54 -21.33 -6.06
N LEU A 942 19.50 -20.90 -4.80
CA LEU A 942 20.66 -20.40 -4.05
C LEU A 942 21.44 -21.51 -3.30
N ASN A 943 20.86 -22.69 -3.09
CA ASN A 943 21.55 -23.83 -2.49
C ASN A 943 22.34 -24.69 -3.51
N GLY A 944 22.27 -24.35 -4.80
CA GLY A 944 22.78 -25.16 -5.92
C GLY A 944 24.28 -25.05 -6.23
N THR A 945 25.00 -24.04 -5.74
CA THR A 945 26.45 -23.93 -5.98
C THR A 945 27.19 -23.44 -4.74
N GLY A 946 27.93 -24.36 -4.12
CA GLY A 946 28.65 -24.11 -2.87
C GLY A 946 29.66 -22.96 -2.95
N ALA A 947 29.23 -21.79 -2.49
CA ALA A 947 30.01 -20.92 -1.63
C ALA A 947 29.16 -20.69 -0.39
N ALA A 948 29.49 -21.38 0.71
CA ALA A 948 28.90 -21.04 2.00
C ALA A 948 29.34 -19.61 2.32
N ILE A 949 28.40 -18.66 2.24
CA ILE A 949 28.54 -17.35 2.87
C ILE A 949 28.40 -17.64 4.37
N GLU A 950 29.54 -17.82 5.04
CA GLU A 950 29.58 -17.76 6.50
C GLU A 950 29.21 -16.32 6.87
N PRO A 951 28.10 -16.08 7.59
CA PRO A 951 27.82 -14.74 8.08
C PRO A 951 28.97 -14.33 8.99
N ILE A 952 29.65 -13.23 8.65
CA ILE A 952 30.50 -12.54 9.60
C ILE A 952 29.54 -11.89 10.60
N LEU A 953 29.08 -12.68 11.57
CA LEU A 953 28.48 -12.18 12.81
C LEU A 953 29.58 -11.45 13.58
N ALA A 954 29.85 -10.20 13.21
CA ALA A 954 30.28 -9.23 14.19
C ALA A 954 29.05 -8.97 15.07
N GLU A 955 29.16 -9.21 16.37
CA GLU A 955 28.13 -8.95 17.38
C GLU A 955 27.60 -7.51 17.27
N VAL A 956 26.53 -7.30 16.51
CA VAL A 956 25.55 -6.25 16.77
C VAL A 956 24.35 -6.98 17.33
N GLY A 957 24.30 -7.09 18.65
CA GLY A 957 23.18 -7.73 19.34
C GLY A 957 21.89 -7.00 18.99
N ALA A 958 20.95 -7.73 18.39
CA ALA A 958 19.54 -7.38 18.42
C ALA A 958 19.14 -7.14 19.88
N VAL A 959 18.84 -5.89 20.21
CA VAL A 959 18.35 -5.52 21.54
C VAL A 959 16.88 -5.91 21.61
N SER A 960 16.62 -7.17 21.96
CA SER A 960 15.34 -7.55 22.54
C SER A 960 15.14 -6.76 23.84
N SER A 961 14.01 -6.07 23.95
CA SER A 961 13.58 -5.34 25.13
C SER A 961 13.63 -6.23 26.38
N ASN A 962 14.52 -5.89 27.31
CA ASN A 962 14.80 -6.69 28.48
C ASN A 962 13.79 -6.35 29.59
N SER A 963 12.65 -7.06 29.65
CA SER A 963 11.79 -7.09 30.84
C SER A 963 12.08 -8.36 31.65
N SER A 964 13.00 -8.28 32.61
CA SER A 964 13.07 -9.31 33.65
C SER A 964 13.52 -8.74 35.00
N ASN A 965 12.53 -8.46 35.85
CA ASN A 965 12.74 -8.34 37.28
C ASN A 965 12.03 -9.50 37.98
N SER A 966 12.70 -10.66 38.06
CA SER A 966 12.39 -11.66 39.07
C SER A 966 13.67 -12.29 39.59
N GLY A 967 14.07 -11.86 40.78
CA GLY A 967 15.30 -12.32 41.43
C GLY A 967 15.10 -13.65 42.14
N LEU A 968 15.95 -14.64 41.83
CA LEU A 968 16.50 -15.64 42.75
C LEU A 968 17.88 -16.13 42.24
N PRO A 969 18.84 -16.49 43.13
CA PRO A 969 20.27 -16.47 42.80
C PRO A 969 20.80 -17.80 42.26
N VAL A 970 21.75 -17.73 41.33
CA VAL A 970 22.54 -18.88 40.83
C VAL A 970 24.01 -18.70 41.24
N GLU A 971 24.59 -19.70 41.92
CA GLU A 971 26.02 -19.76 42.23
C GLU A 971 26.86 -20.16 40.99
N PRO A 972 28.12 -19.71 40.86
CA PRO A 972 28.93 -19.99 39.68
C PRO A 972 29.74 -21.28 39.85
N LEU A 973 29.68 -22.17 38.85
CA LEU A 973 30.68 -23.24 38.68
C LEU A 973 31.59 -22.90 37.49
N VAL A 974 32.81 -22.49 37.83
CA VAL A 974 33.94 -22.27 36.91
C VAL A 974 34.57 -23.62 36.56
N VAL A 975 34.76 -23.94 35.27
CA VAL A 975 35.93 -24.70 34.78
C VAL A 975 36.28 -24.36 33.31
N GLY A 976 37.32 -23.53 33.14
CA GLY A 976 38.55 -23.80 32.39
C GLY A 976 38.53 -24.42 30.98
N LEU A 977 38.88 -23.60 29.99
CA LEU A 977 39.41 -23.98 28.67
C LEU A 977 40.73 -24.77 28.77
N GLY A 978 40.87 -25.79 27.91
CA GLY A 978 42.11 -26.57 27.74
C GLY A 978 42.33 -26.94 26.27
N SER A 979 43.41 -26.41 25.71
CA SER A 979 43.91 -26.54 24.35
C SER A 979 44.39 -27.93 23.93
N GLY A 980 44.19 -28.29 22.66
CA GLY A 980 45.24 -28.83 21.80
C GLY A 980 45.22 -30.31 21.39
N SER A 981 45.46 -30.50 20.08
CA SER A 981 46.16 -31.61 19.39
C SER A 981 45.38 -32.76 18.70
N THR A 982 45.47 -32.72 17.36
CA THR A 982 45.89 -33.74 16.35
C THR A 982 45.02 -34.94 15.97
N PHE A 983 44.86 -35.06 14.64
CA PHE A 983 44.48 -36.19 13.79
C PHE A 983 45.30 -37.48 14.01
N GLU A 984 44.65 -38.64 14.14
CA GLU A 984 44.70 -39.82 13.25
C GLU A 984 44.27 -41.15 13.94
N ASP A 985 43.41 -41.87 13.23
CA ASP A 985 43.28 -43.33 13.09
C ASP A 985 42.68 -44.20 14.23
N LEU A 986 41.57 -44.89 13.93
CA LEU A 986 41.42 -46.36 14.01
C LEU A 986 39.97 -46.82 13.76
N THR A 987 39.75 -47.32 12.55
CA THR A 987 38.99 -48.54 12.16
C THR A 987 37.99 -49.22 13.12
N ASN A 988 36.76 -49.34 12.62
CA ASN A 988 36.01 -50.60 12.40
C ASN A 988 35.65 -51.49 13.61
N GLN A 989 34.36 -51.48 14.02
CA GLN A 989 33.59 -52.68 14.38
C GLN A 989 32.09 -52.47 14.10
N GLY A 990 31.48 -53.43 13.40
CA GLY A 990 30.08 -53.39 12.97
C GLY A 990 29.10 -54.16 13.86
N THR A 991 28.02 -54.61 13.19
CA THR A 991 26.83 -55.37 13.65
C THR A 991 25.69 -54.49 14.23
N GLY A 992 24.43 -54.59 13.80
CA GLY A 992 23.80 -55.38 12.75
C GLY A 992 22.31 -55.06 12.58
N LEU A 993 21.84 -55.22 11.34
CA LEU A 993 20.60 -55.91 10.94
C LEU A 993 19.27 -55.48 11.59
N ASN A 994 18.39 -54.80 10.84
CA ASN A 994 17.38 -55.46 10.01
C ASN A 994 16.52 -54.46 9.21
N GLN A 995 16.18 -54.89 8.00
CA GLN A 995 15.41 -54.20 6.97
C GLN A 995 13.88 -54.21 7.23
N PRO A 996 13.12 -53.35 6.51
CA PRO A 996 11.71 -53.04 6.73
C PRO A 996 10.77 -53.97 5.94
N PRO A 997 9.45 -53.88 6.12
CA PRO A 997 8.50 -54.31 5.11
C PRO A 997 7.97 -53.12 4.29
N LEU A 998 8.01 -53.38 2.99
CA LEU A 998 7.49 -52.64 1.85
C LEU A 998 5.96 -52.74 1.69
N LEU A 999 5.45 -51.82 0.84
CA LEU A 999 4.34 -51.97 -0.13
C LEU A 999 2.91 -51.99 0.48
N SER A 1000 1.87 -51.35 -0.08
CA SER A 1000 1.61 -50.86 -1.43
C SER A 1000 0.24 -50.14 -1.49
N VAL A 1001 0.16 -49.08 -2.32
CA VAL A 1001 -0.88 -48.80 -3.35
C VAL A 1001 -2.34 -48.57 -2.89
N ALA A 1002 -2.90 -47.38 -3.19
CA ALA A 1002 -3.91 -47.18 -4.24
C ALA A 1002 -4.62 -45.81 -4.12
N ASN A 1003 -4.67 -45.08 -5.24
CA ASN A 1003 -5.64 -44.03 -5.55
C ASN A 1003 -7.09 -44.46 -5.28
N GLN A 1004 -7.92 -43.54 -4.82
CA GLN A 1004 -9.30 -43.35 -5.28
C GLN A 1004 -9.83 -41.96 -4.87
N SER A 1005 -10.06 -41.11 -5.88
CA SER A 1005 -11.16 -40.12 -6.04
C SER A 1005 -12.02 -39.78 -4.81
N ILE A 1006 -12.06 -38.51 -4.40
CA ILE A 1006 -12.93 -37.42 -4.90
C ILE A 1006 -12.12 -36.13 -4.79
#